data_AF-A0A7R8ATQ0-F1
#
_entry.id   AF-A0A7R8ATQ0-F1
#
_cell.length_a   1.000
_cell.length_b   1.000
_cell.length_c   1.000
_cell.angle_alpha   90.00
_cell.angle_beta   90.00
_cell.angle_gamma   90.00
#
_symmetry.space_group_name_H-M   'P 1'
#
loop_
_entity.id
_entity.type
_entity.pdbx_description
1 polymer ?
#
loop_
_entity_poly.entity_id
_entity_poly.type
_entity_poly.pdbx_seq_one_letter_code
_entity_poly.pdbx_strand_id
1 'polypeptide(L)'
;MATVDPEIVPFPEAPTSASPSSSADQIPLDRPRKVKGRHKLLQSLQRISSTPSLTRRHRSRSASTTYHRPGASLSCVSLSQSPYAPCSSNGSSSQLYGGLNVHPATPAPPGSYIADEHEGNARVRFVSDAANGPQSKTIALPNEVRPGSRGSPLASGVLENSTPVAKPKTFDFWGKMPIELGMLIFSYLTPKEIIRCSGVCKWWNTMCFDGQLWSTVDTAEYYKQITPDALMKLLTAGGPFVKDLNLRGCVQLSHKLQTESERITDLCRNVVNFSLEGSRMDKTAIHCFLLRNQRLQYLNLSGLESVTNAAMKIIAKSCQKLRTLNVSWCANVNTNGLKKVVKACPILTDILASEIHGFDDEELSLELFKRNTLERLVISRTNITDESLGILVHGVNPDMDILEGRAIVPPRKLKHLDLHQCSNLTDNGVRRLAHNVPSLIGLNLSRCPELTDDSIIPIVQTVPNLTHLELEELGSLSNTTLIELANSPCAPFLEHLNVSYCESLSDPGMLQVMKNCSSLQFVEMDNTRISDLTLLEASLRVRRRGYSENLPQVGLRLVIFDCPNVTWVGVRHILSSNAHLPRQYKVPDAVSIVTQALNNTSAASGSSSPIIASSITPPPPPTIYPNHIIQLKCFYLWQMTVEEHTKRVLRGDLGAANRLDKKWFDYMVANEEAGIAGAGARRRRRRAAEAERIYNEDDEYEPYGLGSMFGRRRARSGGSCTVM
;
A
#
# COMPACT_ATOMS: atom_id res chain seq x y z
N MET A 1 -46.81 -60.78 19.71
CA MET A 1 -46.10 -61.41 20.85
C MET A 1 -45.05 -60.39 21.28
N ALA A 2 -45.39 -59.46 22.17
CA ALA A 2 -45.41 -59.58 23.64
C ALA A 2 -44.11 -58.93 24.20
N THR A 3 -44.07 -57.64 24.59
CA THR A 3 -44.66 -56.92 25.77
C THR A 3 -44.03 -57.26 27.12
N VAL A 4 -43.69 -56.20 27.90
CA VAL A 4 -43.65 -56.05 29.38
C VAL A 4 -42.30 -55.52 29.94
N ASP A 5 -42.30 -54.21 30.31
CA ASP A 5 -41.67 -53.64 31.53
C ASP A 5 -42.77 -53.59 32.65
N PRO A 6 -42.60 -53.07 33.90
CA PRO A 6 -41.44 -52.54 34.66
C PRO A 6 -41.37 -53.05 36.15
N GLU A 7 -40.87 -52.22 37.12
CA GLU A 7 -41.03 -52.22 38.62
C GLU A 7 -39.76 -52.50 39.51
N ILE A 8 -39.52 -51.97 40.75
CA ILE A 8 -39.98 -50.79 41.56
C ILE A 8 -39.00 -50.51 42.79
N VAL A 9 -38.60 -49.24 43.05
CA VAL A 9 -38.70 -48.38 44.31
C VAL A 9 -38.18 -48.97 45.69
N PRO A 10 -37.57 -48.23 46.69
CA PRO A 10 -38.12 -47.01 47.32
C PRO A 10 -37.22 -45.87 47.90
N PHE A 11 -37.94 -44.75 48.19
CA PHE A 11 -37.64 -43.52 48.97
C PHE A 11 -37.79 -43.73 50.51
N PRO A 12 -37.57 -42.76 51.45
CA PRO A 12 -37.81 -41.29 51.44
C PRO A 12 -36.61 -40.44 52.00
N GLU A 13 -36.67 -39.17 52.46
CA GLU A 13 -37.76 -38.22 52.80
C GLU A 13 -37.28 -36.73 52.75
N ALA A 14 -38.17 -35.75 53.02
CA ALA A 14 -37.84 -34.34 53.25
C ALA A 14 -38.83 -33.67 54.25
N PRO A 15 -38.41 -32.62 54.99
CA PRO A 15 -39.25 -31.40 55.04
C PRO A 15 -38.44 -30.07 55.09
N THR A 16 -39.15 -28.96 55.26
CA THR A 16 -38.74 -27.58 54.93
C THR A 16 -38.67 -26.60 56.11
N SER A 17 -38.07 -25.42 55.84
CA SER A 17 -38.49 -24.07 56.28
C SER A 17 -37.77 -23.30 57.43
N ALA A 18 -37.76 -21.96 57.22
CA ALA A 18 -37.71 -20.84 58.17
C ALA A 18 -36.36 -20.37 58.81
N SER A 19 -36.19 -19.04 58.78
CA SER A 19 -35.15 -18.23 59.44
C SER A 19 -35.58 -17.76 60.85
N PRO A 20 -34.68 -17.16 61.67
CA PRO A 20 -34.84 -15.70 61.90
C PRO A 20 -33.59 -14.85 62.30
N SER A 21 -33.68 -13.56 61.98
CA SER A 21 -33.24 -12.32 62.69
C SER A 21 -32.05 -12.22 63.70
N SER A 22 -31.11 -11.32 63.36
CA SER A 22 -30.57 -10.16 64.12
C SER A 22 -30.12 -10.19 65.61
N SER A 23 -28.85 -9.84 65.86
CA SER A 23 -28.34 -8.77 66.75
C SER A 23 -26.78 -8.80 66.71
N ALA A 24 -26.07 -7.77 66.26
CA ALA A 24 -25.71 -6.51 66.94
C ALA A 24 -24.66 -6.68 68.06
N ASP A 25 -23.38 -6.36 67.76
CA ASP A 25 -22.55 -5.65 68.74
C ASP A 25 -21.41 -4.80 68.13
N GLN A 26 -21.25 -3.63 68.75
CA GLN A 26 -20.41 -2.47 68.41
C GLN A 26 -18.94 -2.63 68.86
N ILE A 27 -17.92 -2.08 68.16
CA ILE A 27 -17.15 -0.81 68.41
C ILE A 27 -15.62 -1.13 68.30
N PRO A 28 -14.65 -0.20 68.07
CA PRO A 28 -14.69 1.23 67.68
C PRO A 28 -13.97 1.55 66.34
N LEU A 29 -14.24 2.76 65.82
CA LEU A 29 -13.41 3.46 64.81
C LEU A 29 -12.42 4.42 65.49
N ASP A 30 -11.15 4.36 65.11
CA ASP A 30 -10.12 5.27 65.65
C ASP A 30 -10.02 6.59 64.85
N ARG A 31 -9.71 7.70 65.54
CA ARG A 31 -9.71 9.07 64.98
C ARG A 31 -8.31 9.71 65.01
N PRO A 32 -7.75 10.17 63.87
CA PRO A 32 -6.58 11.05 63.90
C PRO A 32 -6.96 12.50 64.26
N ARG A 33 -5.99 13.20 64.85
CA ARG A 33 -6.17 14.45 65.62
C ARG A 33 -6.18 15.71 64.74
N LYS A 34 -6.91 16.75 65.18
CA LYS A 34 -6.84 18.11 64.60
C LYS A 34 -5.57 18.84 65.04
N VAL A 35 -4.83 19.40 64.09
CA VAL A 35 -3.86 20.48 64.34
C VAL A 35 -4.22 21.67 63.43
N LYS A 36 -4.33 22.87 64.00
CA LYS A 36 -4.63 24.12 63.28
C LYS A 36 -3.32 24.82 62.91
N GLY A 37 -3.15 25.25 61.65
CA GLY A 37 -2.04 26.12 61.28
C GLY A 37 -1.91 26.46 59.79
N ARG A 38 -2.44 27.63 59.38
CA ARG A 38 -2.02 28.50 58.24
C ARG A 38 -1.62 27.79 56.91
N HIS A 39 -2.51 27.64 55.92
CA HIS A 39 -3.00 28.64 54.93
C HIS A 39 -2.24 28.71 53.58
N LYS A 40 -3.03 28.53 52.51
CA LYS A 40 -2.88 29.07 51.13
C LYS A 40 -1.79 28.50 50.22
N LEU A 41 -2.09 27.35 49.60
CA LEU A 41 -2.03 27.13 48.14
C LEU A 41 -2.82 25.85 47.79
N LEU A 42 -3.13 25.63 46.50
CA LEU A 42 -3.84 24.46 45.95
C LEU A 42 -5.36 24.36 46.23
N GLN A 43 -6.15 25.22 45.58
CA GLN A 43 -7.60 25.02 45.42
C GLN A 43 -7.98 24.83 43.94
N SER A 44 -7.42 23.80 43.29
CA SER A 44 -7.68 23.52 41.87
C SER A 44 -7.52 22.05 41.43
N LEU A 45 -7.61 21.07 42.36
CA LEU A 45 -7.54 19.64 42.05
C LEU A 45 -8.39 18.80 43.02
N GLN A 46 -9.71 18.78 42.85
CA GLN A 46 -10.61 17.72 43.36
C GLN A 46 -12.07 17.90 42.88
N ARG A 47 -12.38 17.46 41.65
CA ARG A 47 -13.71 16.96 41.23
C ARG A 47 -13.56 16.02 40.03
N ILE A 48 -13.18 14.78 40.32
CA ILE A 48 -13.40 13.60 39.46
C ILE A 48 -14.17 12.58 40.32
N SER A 49 -14.90 11.68 39.66
CA SER A 49 -15.73 10.59 40.20
C SER A 49 -16.97 10.99 41.03
N SER A 50 -18.13 11.04 40.36
CA SER A 50 -19.15 9.99 40.51
C SER A 50 -20.27 10.13 39.47
N THR A 51 -20.64 9.03 38.83
CA THR A 51 -21.86 8.89 38.02
C THR A 51 -23.10 8.84 38.92
N PRO A 52 -24.29 9.12 38.35
CA PRO A 52 -25.35 8.13 38.53
C PRO A 52 -26.22 7.92 37.28
N SER A 53 -26.44 6.64 36.95
CA SER A 53 -27.61 6.18 36.20
C SER A 53 -28.73 5.87 37.20
N LEU A 54 -30.00 6.20 36.91
CA LEU A 54 -31.19 5.37 37.21
C LEU A 54 -32.54 6.09 36.91
N THR A 55 -33.34 5.44 36.06
CA THR A 55 -34.82 5.30 36.09
C THR A 55 -35.74 6.41 36.64
N ARG A 56 -36.76 6.77 35.83
CA ARG A 56 -38.16 6.67 36.30
C ARG A 56 -39.15 6.43 35.15
N ARG A 57 -40.20 5.64 35.40
CA ARG A 57 -41.24 5.20 34.45
C ARG A 57 -42.62 5.38 35.09
N HIS A 58 -43.66 5.61 34.28
CA HIS A 58 -45.11 5.67 34.63
C HIS A 58 -45.56 6.89 35.48
N ARG A 59 -46.83 7.34 35.41
CA ARG A 59 -48.05 6.78 34.76
C ARG A 59 -49.01 7.88 34.26
N SER A 60 -49.98 7.47 33.44
CA SER A 60 -50.98 8.30 32.73
C SER A 60 -52.32 8.46 33.48
N ARG A 61 -53.10 9.49 33.12
CA ARG A 61 -54.59 9.50 33.14
C ARG A 61 -55.15 10.60 32.21
N SER A 62 -56.41 10.42 31.79
CA SER A 62 -57.09 11.15 30.70
C SER A 62 -58.59 11.39 31.04
N ALA A 63 -59.32 12.10 30.15
CA ALA A 63 -60.76 12.51 30.16
C ALA A 63 -61.03 14.00 30.53
N SER A 64 -62.01 14.74 29.98
CA SER A 64 -62.89 14.55 28.78
C SER A 64 -63.75 15.79 28.42
N THR A 65 -64.06 15.96 27.11
CA THR A 65 -65.36 16.43 26.49
C THR A 65 -65.98 17.85 26.63
N THR A 66 -65.85 18.65 25.55
CA THR A 66 -66.89 19.31 24.67
C THR A 66 -67.78 20.53 25.04
N TYR A 67 -68.20 21.23 23.95
CA TYR A 67 -69.15 22.36 23.72
C TYR A 67 -68.52 23.77 23.72
N HIS A 68 -68.83 24.74 22.82
CA HIS A 68 -69.86 24.88 21.76
C HIS A 68 -69.34 25.69 20.52
N ARG A 69 -70.10 25.71 19.40
CA ARG A 69 -69.89 26.51 18.15
C ARG A 69 -71.08 27.51 17.97
N PRO A 70 -71.03 28.59 17.14
CA PRO A 70 -71.39 28.47 15.69
C PRO A 70 -70.83 29.55 14.70
N GLY A 71 -71.16 29.43 13.39
CA GLY A 71 -70.99 30.45 12.31
C GLY A 71 -69.75 30.24 11.41
N ALA A 72 -69.80 29.50 10.29
CA ALA A 72 -70.38 29.83 8.95
C ALA A 72 -69.62 30.94 8.18
N SER A 73 -69.43 30.92 6.85
CA SER A 73 -69.35 29.89 5.78
C SER A 73 -69.17 30.63 4.45
N LEU A 74 -68.30 30.17 3.53
CA LEU A 74 -68.53 30.20 2.07
C LEU A 74 -67.41 29.46 1.31
N SER A 75 -67.69 29.07 0.07
CA SER A 75 -67.15 27.87 -0.59
C SER A 75 -66.38 28.13 -1.89
N CYS A 76 -65.44 27.26 -2.25
CA CYS A 76 -65.45 26.58 -3.56
C CYS A 76 -64.53 25.34 -3.67
N VAL A 77 -65.17 24.21 -4.02
CA VAL A 77 -64.75 23.11 -4.92
C VAL A 77 -63.50 22.26 -4.60
N SER A 78 -63.74 20.94 -4.52
CA SER A 78 -62.80 19.82 -4.30
C SER A 78 -62.43 19.06 -5.60
N LEU A 79 -61.57 18.02 -5.44
CA LEU A 79 -61.18 16.93 -6.38
C LEU A 79 -60.06 17.29 -7.39
N SER A 80 -59.15 16.39 -7.81
CA SER A 80 -58.71 15.03 -7.38
C SER A 80 -57.33 14.72 -8.06
N GLN A 81 -56.62 13.57 -8.01
CA GLN A 81 -56.86 12.19 -7.52
C GLN A 81 -55.52 11.42 -7.29
N SER A 82 -55.59 10.14 -6.89
CA SER A 82 -54.52 9.09 -6.83
C SER A 82 -55.24 7.74 -7.08
N PRO A 83 -54.69 6.66 -7.71
CA PRO A 83 -53.62 5.81 -7.10
C PRO A 83 -52.80 4.80 -7.99
N TYR A 84 -51.92 4.03 -7.32
CA TYR A 84 -51.34 2.68 -7.63
C TYR A 84 -50.25 2.46 -8.72
N ALA A 85 -49.44 1.41 -8.51
CA ALA A 85 -48.26 0.92 -9.28
C ALA A 85 -48.58 -0.41 -10.03
N PRO A 86 -47.70 -1.05 -10.87
CA PRO A 86 -46.46 -1.74 -10.39
C PRO A 86 -45.28 -1.99 -11.40
N CYS A 87 -44.16 -2.48 -10.84
CA CYS A 87 -43.09 -3.41 -11.31
C CYS A 87 -42.45 -3.49 -12.74
N SER A 88 -41.11 -3.72 -12.70
CA SER A 88 -40.28 -4.66 -13.51
C SER A 88 -39.45 -4.25 -14.77
N SER A 89 -38.15 -4.54 -14.65
CA SER A 89 -37.21 -5.19 -15.62
C SER A 89 -36.06 -4.37 -16.28
N ASN A 90 -34.88 -5.02 -16.26
CA ASN A 90 -33.68 -4.97 -17.13
C ASN A 90 -33.07 -3.65 -17.63
N GLY A 91 -31.72 -3.61 -17.69
CA GLY A 91 -31.02 -2.78 -18.69
C GLY A 91 -29.62 -2.29 -18.29
N SER A 92 -28.59 -3.05 -18.67
CA SER A 92 -27.17 -2.77 -18.44
C SER A 92 -26.59 -1.44 -18.98
N SER A 93 -25.47 -1.04 -18.36
CA SER A 93 -24.22 -0.59 -19.00
C SER A 93 -24.04 0.83 -19.59
N SER A 94 -23.13 1.56 -18.93
CA SER A 94 -21.85 2.08 -19.49
C SER A 94 -21.75 3.49 -20.12
N GLN A 95 -20.49 3.94 -20.16
CA GLN A 95 -19.90 5.17 -20.73
C GLN A 95 -20.06 6.43 -19.85
N LEU A 96 -19.02 7.01 -19.24
CA LEU A 96 -17.68 7.49 -19.69
C LEU A 96 -17.69 8.84 -20.43
N TYR A 97 -16.98 9.81 -19.83
CA TYR A 97 -16.64 11.16 -20.33
C TYR A 97 -17.88 12.04 -20.64
N GLY A 98 -17.89 13.34 -20.34
CA GLY A 98 -16.78 14.26 -20.13
C GLY A 98 -16.88 15.34 -21.21
N GLY A 99 -17.36 16.52 -20.85
CA GLY A 99 -17.60 17.60 -21.82
C GLY A 99 -18.35 18.77 -21.20
N LEU A 100 -17.62 19.87 -21.01
CA LEU A 100 -18.22 21.19 -20.79
C LEU A 100 -18.98 21.60 -22.05
N ASN A 101 -20.12 22.28 -21.91
CA ASN A 101 -20.63 23.15 -22.95
C ASN A 101 -21.25 24.41 -22.34
N VAL A 102 -20.72 25.56 -22.73
CA VAL A 102 -21.37 26.86 -22.59
C VAL A 102 -22.11 27.16 -23.91
N HIS A 103 -23.20 27.90 -23.77
CA HIS A 103 -24.26 28.29 -24.70
C HIS A 103 -23.96 28.52 -26.21
N PRO A 104 -25.01 28.48 -27.06
CA PRO A 104 -24.91 28.33 -28.51
C PRO A 104 -25.03 29.64 -29.32
N ALA A 105 -24.70 29.57 -30.61
CA ALA A 105 -25.23 30.46 -31.65
C ALA A 105 -25.38 29.71 -32.99
N THR A 106 -26.50 29.97 -33.68
CA THR A 106 -26.94 29.40 -34.98
C THR A 106 -27.13 30.56 -36.00
N PRO A 107 -27.49 30.33 -37.27
CA PRO A 107 -26.90 29.46 -38.32
C PRO A 107 -26.68 30.19 -39.69
N ALA A 108 -25.92 29.61 -40.64
CA ALA A 108 -26.03 29.93 -42.08
C ALA A 108 -25.42 28.84 -43.00
N PRO A 109 -26.05 28.46 -44.14
CA PRO A 109 -25.52 27.45 -45.09
C PRO A 109 -25.26 28.07 -46.50
N PRO A 110 -25.14 27.30 -47.61
CA PRO A 110 -23.88 26.78 -48.16
C PRO A 110 -23.51 27.33 -49.56
N GLY A 111 -22.23 27.23 -49.98
CA GLY A 111 -21.79 27.62 -51.32
C GLY A 111 -20.35 27.18 -51.63
N SER A 112 -20.02 26.92 -52.90
CA SER A 112 -18.82 26.17 -53.33
C SER A 112 -17.90 26.91 -54.32
N TYR A 113 -16.67 26.38 -54.45
CA TYR A 113 -15.64 26.58 -55.51
C TYR A 113 -14.45 27.53 -55.28
N ILE A 114 -13.30 26.89 -54.96
CA ILE A 114 -11.98 26.92 -55.64
C ILE A 114 -11.25 28.26 -55.92
N ALA A 115 -9.98 28.29 -55.47
CA ALA A 115 -8.86 29.21 -55.78
C ALA A 115 -9.02 30.68 -55.32
N ASP A 116 -7.97 31.40 -54.91
CA ASP A 116 -6.53 31.15 -55.13
C ASP A 116 -5.67 31.52 -53.89
N GLU A 117 -4.47 30.94 -53.78
CA GLU A 117 -3.49 31.29 -52.74
C GLU A 117 -2.60 32.46 -53.18
N HIS A 118 -2.20 33.34 -52.25
CA HIS A 118 -0.89 34.00 -52.09
C HIS A 118 -1.02 35.06 -50.96
N GLU A 119 -0.07 35.27 -50.03
CA GLU A 119 1.19 34.57 -49.76
C GLU A 119 1.67 34.90 -48.33
N GLY A 120 2.57 34.08 -47.76
CA GLY A 120 3.64 34.62 -46.92
C GLY A 120 3.78 34.10 -45.48
N ASN A 121 4.92 33.55 -45.04
CA ASN A 121 5.88 32.67 -45.71
C ASN A 121 6.85 32.10 -44.64
N ALA A 122 6.96 30.78 -44.52
CA ALA A 122 8.04 30.12 -43.76
C ALA A 122 8.28 28.72 -44.32
N ARG A 123 9.19 28.62 -45.31
CA ARG A 123 9.29 27.47 -46.22
C ARG A 123 10.40 26.49 -45.82
N VAL A 124 10.07 25.20 -45.85
CA VAL A 124 11.01 24.07 -45.75
C VAL A 124 11.98 24.08 -46.94
N ARG A 125 13.21 23.56 -46.77
CA ARG A 125 14.09 23.16 -47.88
C ARG A 125 14.50 21.69 -47.76
N PHE A 126 14.20 20.93 -48.81
CA PHE A 126 14.89 19.68 -49.13
C PHE A 126 16.03 19.97 -50.12
N VAL A 127 16.99 19.04 -50.19
CA VAL A 127 18.16 19.07 -51.08
C VAL A 127 17.74 18.74 -52.51
N SER A 128 18.39 19.38 -53.50
CA SER A 128 18.43 18.92 -54.89
C SER A 128 19.89 18.87 -55.37
N ASP A 129 20.20 17.88 -56.21
CA ASP A 129 21.56 17.45 -56.55
C ASP A 129 22.41 18.44 -57.36
N ALA A 130 23.71 18.11 -57.40
CA ALA A 130 24.74 18.89 -58.03
C ALA A 130 24.94 18.58 -59.53
N ALA A 131 25.38 19.63 -60.25
CA ALA A 131 26.34 19.64 -61.35
C ALA A 131 26.07 18.90 -62.67
N ASN A 132 26.28 19.62 -63.78
CA ASN A 132 26.82 19.01 -65.00
C ASN A 132 27.69 19.99 -65.82
N GLY A 133 29.01 19.97 -65.54
CA GLY A 133 30.12 20.43 -66.41
C GLY A 133 30.32 21.93 -66.70
N PRO A 134 31.44 22.32 -67.35
CA PRO A 134 32.77 21.69 -67.37
C PRO A 134 33.95 22.68 -67.11
N GLN A 135 35.19 22.18 -67.18
CA GLN A 135 36.42 22.85 -66.72
C GLN A 135 37.15 23.72 -67.77
N SER A 136 37.84 24.77 -67.29
CA SER A 136 39.23 25.16 -67.62
C SER A 136 39.73 26.12 -66.51
N LYS A 137 40.89 26.00 -65.83
CA LYS A 137 42.31 26.03 -66.28
C LYS A 137 42.58 27.26 -67.17
N THR A 138 43.44 28.23 -66.84
CA THR A 138 44.73 28.13 -66.10
C THR A 138 45.23 29.54 -65.63
N ILE A 139 46.31 29.55 -64.83
CA ILE A 139 47.23 30.69 -64.51
C ILE A 139 46.83 31.62 -63.34
N ALA A 140 47.84 32.00 -62.55
CA ALA A 140 47.78 32.90 -61.40
C ALA A 140 48.72 34.11 -61.60
N LEU A 141 48.40 35.25 -60.99
CA LEU A 141 49.28 36.43 -60.87
C LEU A 141 48.97 37.21 -59.56
N PRO A 142 49.94 37.94 -58.96
CA PRO A 142 49.84 38.46 -57.58
C PRO A 142 49.95 40.01 -57.46
N ASN A 143 49.92 40.47 -56.20
CA ASN A 143 50.35 41.78 -55.66
C ASN A 143 49.59 43.10 -56.00
N GLU A 144 49.32 43.83 -54.89
CA GLU A 144 49.42 45.28 -54.69
C GLU A 144 48.29 46.28 -55.10
N VAL A 145 47.83 47.01 -54.06
CA VAL A 145 47.67 48.50 -53.97
C VAL A 145 46.58 49.20 -54.83
N ARG A 146 45.84 50.25 -54.41
CA ARG A 146 45.30 50.81 -53.13
C ARG A 146 44.43 52.03 -53.53
N PRO A 147 43.44 52.47 -52.73
CA PRO A 147 43.60 53.75 -51.98
C PRO A 147 42.93 53.67 -50.57
N GLY A 148 43.14 54.54 -49.59
CA GLY A 148 43.99 55.74 -49.44
C GLY A 148 43.30 56.76 -48.50
N SER A 149 44.02 57.33 -47.50
CA SER A 149 43.51 58.28 -46.45
C SER A 149 42.67 57.62 -45.33
N ARG A 150 42.79 57.88 -44.00
CA ARG A 150 43.62 58.75 -43.10
C ARG A 150 43.48 58.12 -41.68
N GLY A 151 44.41 58.16 -40.71
CA GLY A 151 45.80 58.63 -40.58
C GLY A 151 46.40 58.09 -39.25
N SER A 152 47.74 58.13 -39.09
CA SER A 152 48.48 57.64 -37.89
C SER A 152 48.94 58.81 -36.99
N PRO A 153 49.38 58.60 -35.73
CA PRO A 153 50.79 58.23 -35.41
C PRO A 153 50.87 57.03 -34.43
N LEU A 154 51.88 56.15 -34.35
CA LEU A 154 53.37 56.14 -34.48
C LEU A 154 54.10 56.04 -33.11
N ALA A 155 54.81 54.92 -32.94
CA ALA A 155 56.00 54.66 -32.10
C ALA A 155 55.95 54.81 -30.56
N SER A 156 56.20 53.72 -29.82
CA SER A 156 57.55 53.38 -29.28
C SER A 156 57.50 52.28 -28.19
N GLY A 157 58.54 51.42 -28.12
CA GLY A 157 59.03 50.93 -26.82
C GLY A 157 58.83 49.44 -26.41
N VAL A 158 59.98 48.75 -26.30
CA VAL A 158 60.34 47.76 -25.27
C VAL A 158 59.83 46.31 -25.40
N LEU A 159 60.71 45.37 -25.01
CA LEU A 159 60.56 43.92 -25.07
C LEU A 159 59.56 43.38 -24.04
N GLU A 160 58.92 42.26 -24.37
CA GLU A 160 58.71 41.19 -23.38
C GLU A 160 58.73 39.80 -24.02
N ASN A 161 59.58 38.91 -23.49
CA ASN A 161 59.67 37.52 -23.93
C ASN A 161 58.49 36.72 -23.38
N SER A 162 57.43 36.52 -24.17
CA SER A 162 56.41 35.51 -23.88
C SER A 162 56.70 34.22 -24.65
N THR A 163 57.01 33.17 -23.91
CA THR A 163 57.18 31.81 -24.42
C THR A 163 55.92 31.33 -25.15
N PRO A 164 56.02 30.48 -26.19
CA PRO A 164 54.84 29.95 -26.86
C PRO A 164 54.06 29.06 -25.88
N VAL A 165 52.94 29.59 -25.38
CA VAL A 165 52.01 28.85 -24.53
C VAL A 165 51.54 27.63 -25.30
N ALA A 166 52.01 26.45 -24.88
CA ALA A 166 51.56 25.19 -25.44
C ALA A 166 50.03 25.10 -25.25
N LYS A 167 49.29 25.03 -26.37
CA LYS A 167 47.84 24.80 -26.34
C LYS A 167 47.59 23.60 -25.41
N PRO A 168 46.70 23.71 -24.40
CA PRO A 168 46.45 22.60 -23.50
C PRO A 168 46.02 21.40 -24.34
N LYS A 169 46.76 20.29 -24.23
CA LYS A 169 46.39 19.04 -24.90
C LYS A 169 45.01 18.67 -24.38
N THR A 170 43.98 18.85 -25.20
CA THR A 170 42.61 18.46 -24.86
C THR A 170 42.65 16.96 -24.56
N PHE A 171 42.57 16.63 -23.27
CA PHE A 171 42.60 15.25 -22.83
C PHE A 171 41.29 14.61 -23.24
N ASP A 172 41.29 13.93 -24.39
CA ASP A 172 40.16 13.14 -24.83
C ASP A 172 40.03 11.90 -23.93
N PHE A 173 39.38 12.14 -22.79
CA PHE A 173 39.10 11.16 -21.75
C PHE A 173 38.35 9.95 -22.31
N TRP A 174 37.45 10.20 -23.26
CA TRP A 174 36.58 9.21 -23.87
C TRP A 174 37.27 8.46 -25.00
N GLY A 175 37.96 9.15 -25.92
CA GLY A 175 38.71 8.53 -27.01
C GLY A 175 39.92 7.68 -26.57
N LYS A 176 40.35 7.79 -25.30
CA LYS A 176 41.40 6.94 -24.69
C LYS A 176 40.86 5.87 -23.74
N MET A 177 39.56 5.85 -23.47
CA MET A 177 38.96 4.88 -22.55
C MET A 177 38.73 3.54 -23.27
N PRO A 178 39.14 2.40 -22.69
CA PRO A 178 38.72 1.07 -23.15
C PRO A 178 37.20 0.99 -23.27
N ILE A 179 36.70 0.36 -24.33
CA ILE A 179 35.26 0.34 -24.61
C ILE A 179 34.48 -0.34 -23.47
N GLU A 180 35.08 -1.31 -22.80
CA GLU A 180 34.55 -2.03 -21.64
C GLU A 180 34.27 -1.10 -20.46
N LEU A 181 35.15 -0.13 -20.20
CA LEU A 181 34.93 0.89 -19.16
C LEU A 181 33.88 1.91 -19.58
N GLY A 182 33.80 2.23 -20.87
CA GLY A 182 32.69 3.00 -21.44
C GLY A 182 31.35 2.29 -21.19
N MET A 183 31.23 1.04 -21.63
CA MET A 183 30.03 0.21 -21.43
C MET A 183 29.66 0.05 -19.96
N LEU A 184 30.64 -0.09 -19.06
CA LEU A 184 30.41 -0.12 -17.62
C LEU A 184 29.77 1.19 -17.12
N ILE A 185 30.26 2.35 -17.57
CA ILE A 185 29.65 3.65 -17.22
C ILE A 185 28.22 3.75 -17.77
N PHE A 186 27.98 3.32 -19.02
CA PHE A 186 26.64 3.31 -19.61
C PHE A 186 25.68 2.35 -18.89
N SER A 187 26.17 1.26 -18.29
CA SER A 187 25.35 0.31 -17.52
C SER A 187 24.76 0.88 -16.23
N TYR A 188 25.32 1.98 -15.70
CA TYR A 188 24.78 2.70 -14.54
C TYR A 188 23.75 3.78 -14.91
N LEU A 189 23.58 4.08 -16.20
CA LEU A 189 22.62 5.10 -16.67
C LEU A 189 21.24 4.50 -16.86
N THR A 190 20.20 5.29 -16.59
CA THR A 190 18.82 4.85 -16.89
C THR A 190 18.60 4.79 -18.41
N PRO A 191 17.70 3.92 -18.91
CA PRO A 191 17.37 3.84 -20.34
C PRO A 191 17.03 5.18 -21.00
N LYS A 192 16.38 6.08 -20.24
CA LYS A 192 16.08 7.46 -20.64
C LYS A 192 17.34 8.31 -20.86
N GLU A 193 18.34 8.17 -19.98
CA GLU A 193 19.62 8.86 -20.09
C GLU A 193 20.45 8.30 -21.23
N ILE A 194 20.47 6.98 -21.42
CA ILE A 194 21.14 6.34 -22.56
C ILE A 194 20.59 6.87 -23.91
N ILE A 195 19.26 6.98 -24.07
CA ILE A 195 18.68 7.57 -25.29
C ILE A 195 19.10 9.05 -25.46
N ARG A 196 19.20 9.84 -24.37
CA ARG A 196 19.70 11.22 -24.44
C ARG A 196 21.19 11.28 -24.83
N CYS A 197 22.01 10.41 -24.26
CA CYS A 197 23.42 10.27 -24.59
C CYS A 197 23.65 9.89 -26.06
N SER A 198 22.71 9.18 -26.68
CA SER A 198 22.79 8.83 -28.11
C SER A 198 22.84 10.05 -29.05
N GLY A 199 22.44 11.24 -28.59
CA GLY A 199 22.52 12.50 -29.34
C GLY A 199 23.85 13.25 -29.21
N VAL A 200 24.79 12.81 -28.35
CA VAL A 200 26.02 13.57 -28.02
C VAL A 200 27.07 13.44 -29.12
N CYS A 201 27.41 12.22 -29.53
CA CYS A 201 28.35 11.97 -30.63
C CYS A 201 28.12 10.60 -31.27
N LYS A 202 28.70 10.35 -32.45
CA LYS A 202 28.54 9.08 -33.18
C LYS A 202 29.01 7.85 -32.38
N TRP A 203 30.11 8.00 -31.63
CA TRP A 203 30.67 6.91 -30.81
C TRP A 203 29.79 6.57 -29.60
N TRP A 204 29.23 7.59 -28.94
CA TRP A 204 28.22 7.40 -27.90
C TRP A 204 26.94 6.79 -28.47
N ASN A 205 26.49 7.22 -29.65
CA ASN A 205 25.34 6.61 -30.33
C ASN A 205 25.54 5.10 -30.53
N THR A 206 26.71 4.67 -31.03
CA THR A 206 27.01 3.24 -31.20
C THR A 206 27.04 2.46 -29.88
N MET A 207 27.58 3.03 -28.79
CA MET A 207 27.58 2.35 -27.48
C MET A 207 26.17 2.31 -26.85
N CYS A 208 25.38 3.39 -26.98
CA CYS A 208 24.01 3.45 -26.46
C CYS A 208 23.10 2.38 -27.10
N PHE A 209 23.37 1.99 -28.35
CA PHE A 209 22.67 0.93 -29.07
C PHE A 209 23.49 -0.36 -29.19
N ASP A 210 24.42 -0.62 -28.26
CA ASP A 210 25.05 -1.95 -28.14
C ASP A 210 24.11 -2.90 -27.37
N GLY A 211 23.92 -4.12 -27.89
CA GLY A 211 23.00 -5.10 -27.32
C GLY A 211 23.35 -5.57 -25.89
N GLN A 212 24.59 -5.40 -25.42
CA GLN A 212 25.00 -5.80 -24.08
C GLN A 212 24.30 -5.00 -22.97
N LEU A 213 23.99 -3.72 -23.21
CA LEU A 213 23.24 -2.88 -22.25
C LEU A 213 21.78 -3.35 -22.09
N TRP A 214 21.22 -3.93 -23.16
CA TRP A 214 19.79 -4.22 -23.28
C TRP A 214 19.43 -5.67 -22.93
N SER A 215 20.17 -6.26 -22.00
CA SER A 215 19.85 -7.60 -21.46
C SER A 215 18.52 -7.61 -20.68
N THR A 216 18.20 -6.49 -20.04
CA THR A 216 16.94 -6.23 -19.32
C THR A 216 16.29 -4.96 -19.90
N VAL A 217 15.08 -5.11 -20.44
CA VAL A 217 14.31 -4.02 -21.06
C VAL A 217 12.96 -3.92 -20.35
N ASP A 218 12.91 -3.14 -19.28
CA ASP A 218 11.64 -2.80 -18.62
C ASP A 218 11.11 -1.45 -19.07
N THR A 219 10.06 -1.46 -19.89
CA THR A 219 9.44 -0.25 -20.43
C THR A 219 8.46 0.44 -19.48
N ALA A 220 8.06 -0.21 -18.38
CA ALA A 220 7.01 0.28 -17.48
C ALA A 220 7.38 1.63 -16.83
N GLU A 221 8.67 1.87 -16.58
CA GLU A 221 9.17 3.12 -16.00
C GLU A 221 9.11 4.32 -16.97
N TYR A 222 9.23 4.06 -18.28
CA TYR A 222 9.53 5.10 -19.27
C TYR A 222 8.68 5.12 -20.54
N TYR A 223 7.68 4.24 -20.70
CA TYR A 223 6.82 4.19 -21.90
C TYR A 223 6.09 5.51 -22.21
N LYS A 224 5.88 6.39 -21.22
CA LYS A 224 5.33 7.75 -21.41
C LYS A 224 6.35 8.79 -21.89
N GLN A 225 7.64 8.48 -21.80
CA GLN A 225 8.74 9.44 -21.93
C GLN A 225 9.66 9.17 -23.14
N ILE A 226 9.61 7.97 -23.71
CA ILE A 226 10.43 7.53 -24.83
C ILE A 226 9.55 7.33 -26.07
N THR A 227 9.99 7.84 -27.22
CA THR A 227 9.25 7.69 -28.48
C THR A 227 9.25 6.23 -28.96
N PRO A 228 8.16 5.77 -29.62
CA PRO A 228 8.06 4.38 -30.02
C PRO A 228 9.16 3.96 -31.02
N ASP A 229 9.64 4.87 -31.88
CA ASP A 229 10.77 4.61 -32.79
C ASP A 229 12.10 4.37 -32.07
N ALA A 230 12.36 5.09 -30.99
CA ALA A 230 13.57 4.87 -30.20
C ALA A 230 13.51 3.51 -29.49
N LEU A 231 12.35 3.14 -28.95
CA LEU A 231 12.13 1.84 -28.30
C LEU A 231 12.24 0.68 -29.31
N MET A 232 11.70 0.82 -30.53
CA MET A 232 11.92 -0.15 -31.62
C MET A 232 13.40 -0.31 -31.98
N LYS A 233 14.17 0.79 -32.01
CA LYS A 233 15.64 0.71 -32.18
C LYS A 233 16.32 0.01 -31.01
N LEU A 234 15.88 0.23 -29.77
CA LEU A 234 16.39 -0.49 -28.59
C LEU A 234 16.13 -2.00 -28.67
N LEU A 235 14.92 -2.43 -29.02
CA LEU A 235 14.60 -3.85 -29.20
C LEU A 235 15.39 -4.47 -30.36
N THR A 236 15.63 -3.70 -31.43
CA THR A 236 16.44 -4.15 -32.58
C THR A 236 17.92 -4.28 -32.23
N ALA A 237 18.46 -3.34 -31.45
CA ALA A 237 19.83 -3.34 -30.94
C ALA A 237 20.08 -4.45 -29.91
N GLY A 238 19.16 -4.63 -28.94
CA GLY A 238 19.21 -5.68 -27.94
C GLY A 238 19.07 -7.08 -28.55
N GLY A 239 18.07 -7.27 -29.40
CA GLY A 239 17.80 -8.50 -30.16
C GLY A 239 18.13 -9.80 -29.41
N PRO A 240 19.23 -10.50 -29.78
CA PRO A 240 19.58 -11.81 -29.20
C PRO A 240 20.07 -11.75 -27.74
N PHE A 241 20.42 -10.57 -27.21
CA PHE A 241 20.90 -10.37 -25.84
C PHE A 241 19.76 -10.13 -24.83
N VAL A 242 18.58 -9.74 -25.29
CA VAL A 242 17.40 -9.51 -24.44
C VAL A 242 17.00 -10.82 -23.75
N LYS A 243 17.07 -10.84 -22.42
CA LYS A 243 16.61 -11.94 -21.56
C LYS A 243 15.32 -11.57 -20.84
N ASP A 244 15.24 -10.34 -20.35
CA ASP A 244 14.08 -9.85 -19.62
C ASP A 244 13.42 -8.74 -20.42
N LEU A 245 12.18 -8.96 -20.84
CA LEU A 245 11.41 -8.08 -21.72
C LEU A 245 10.06 -7.79 -21.08
N ASN A 246 9.91 -6.60 -20.51
CA ASN A 246 8.65 -6.11 -19.95
C ASN A 246 8.08 -4.98 -20.80
N LEU A 247 7.02 -5.27 -21.54
CA LEU A 247 6.26 -4.35 -22.40
C LEU A 247 4.93 -3.92 -21.76
N ARG A 248 4.82 -3.98 -20.42
CA ARG A 248 3.61 -3.62 -19.67
C ARG A 248 3.11 -2.22 -20.02
N GLY A 249 1.82 -2.12 -20.36
CA GLY A 249 1.16 -0.85 -20.68
C GLY A 249 1.63 -0.16 -21.98
N CYS A 250 2.44 -0.81 -22.82
CA CYS A 250 2.95 -0.22 -24.07
C CYS A 250 1.92 -0.12 -25.20
N VAL A 251 0.81 0.58 -24.97
CA VAL A 251 -0.25 0.84 -25.97
C VAL A 251 0.31 1.58 -27.20
N GLN A 252 1.28 2.49 -27.01
CA GLN A 252 1.88 3.27 -28.10
C GLN A 252 2.65 2.40 -29.12
N LEU A 253 3.17 1.25 -28.69
CA LEU A 253 3.88 0.34 -29.56
C LEU A 253 2.94 -0.54 -30.39
N SER A 254 1.67 -0.71 -29.99
CA SER A 254 0.72 -1.66 -30.60
C SER A 254 0.75 -1.65 -32.13
N HIS A 255 0.56 -0.49 -32.76
CA HIS A 255 0.55 -0.33 -34.22
C HIS A 255 1.92 -0.59 -34.88
N LYS A 256 3.05 -0.34 -34.21
CA LYS A 256 4.40 -0.62 -34.77
C LYS A 256 4.83 -2.06 -34.55
N LEU A 257 4.53 -2.61 -33.37
CA LEU A 257 4.58 -4.05 -33.07
C LEU A 257 3.73 -4.85 -34.04
N GLN A 258 2.57 -4.34 -34.48
CA GLN A 258 1.73 -5.00 -35.47
C GLN A 258 2.46 -5.12 -36.82
N THR A 259 2.96 -4.01 -37.36
CA THR A 259 3.68 -3.98 -38.66
C THR A 259 5.04 -4.68 -38.64
N GLU A 260 5.77 -4.67 -37.51
CA GLU A 260 7.12 -5.24 -37.39
C GLU A 260 7.22 -6.46 -36.44
N SER A 261 6.09 -7.10 -36.12
CA SER A 261 6.01 -8.26 -35.19
C SER A 261 6.96 -9.39 -35.58
N GLU A 262 7.01 -9.73 -36.87
CA GLU A 262 7.93 -10.76 -37.38
C GLU A 262 9.39 -10.39 -37.11
N ARG A 263 9.79 -9.12 -37.33
CA ARG A 263 11.16 -8.65 -37.11
C ARG A 263 11.56 -8.75 -35.64
N ILE A 264 10.73 -8.28 -34.71
CA ILE A 264 11.06 -8.34 -33.27
C ILE A 264 11.08 -9.79 -32.78
N THR A 265 10.11 -10.61 -33.19
CA THR A 265 10.07 -12.04 -32.82
C THR A 265 11.24 -12.84 -33.42
N ASP A 266 11.78 -12.44 -34.57
CA ASP A 266 13.00 -12.99 -35.13
C ASP A 266 14.28 -12.54 -34.40
N LEU A 267 14.32 -11.33 -33.85
CA LEU A 267 15.49 -10.82 -33.15
C LEU A 267 15.57 -11.31 -31.69
N CYS A 268 14.44 -11.27 -30.97
CA CYS A 268 14.34 -11.66 -29.56
C CYS A 268 14.08 -13.16 -29.40
N ARG A 269 15.13 -14.00 -29.51
CA ARG A 269 15.05 -15.48 -29.43
C ARG A 269 15.50 -16.10 -28.10
N ASN A 270 16.08 -15.32 -27.20
CA ASN A 270 16.67 -15.78 -25.92
C ASN A 270 15.89 -15.30 -24.69
N VAL A 271 14.65 -14.85 -24.85
CA VAL A 271 13.88 -14.27 -23.75
C VAL A 271 13.55 -15.35 -22.72
N VAL A 272 13.79 -15.01 -21.45
CA VAL A 272 13.58 -15.84 -20.26
C VAL A 272 12.40 -15.31 -19.45
N ASN A 273 12.32 -13.99 -19.27
CA ASN A 273 11.22 -13.34 -18.57
C ASN A 273 10.47 -12.43 -19.55
N PHE A 274 9.19 -12.69 -19.77
CA PHE A 274 8.36 -11.92 -20.70
C PHE A 274 7.08 -11.44 -20.02
N SER A 275 6.81 -10.13 -20.12
CA SER A 275 5.63 -9.50 -19.55
C SER A 275 4.96 -8.57 -20.56
N LEU A 276 3.67 -8.80 -20.79
CA LEU A 276 2.83 -8.08 -21.75
C LEU A 276 1.60 -7.43 -21.10
N GLU A 277 1.53 -7.37 -19.77
CA GLU A 277 0.35 -6.93 -19.03
C GLU A 277 -0.20 -5.58 -19.52
N GLY A 278 -1.49 -5.54 -19.85
CA GLY A 278 -2.16 -4.32 -20.34
C GLY A 278 -1.59 -3.74 -21.64
N SER A 279 -0.79 -4.50 -22.40
CA SER A 279 -0.39 -4.14 -23.77
C SER A 279 -1.51 -4.51 -24.76
N ARG A 280 -1.55 -3.85 -25.92
CA ARG A 280 -2.47 -4.24 -27.02
C ARG A 280 -1.65 -4.91 -28.11
N MET A 281 -1.47 -6.22 -28.00
CA MET A 281 -0.74 -7.04 -28.97
C MET A 281 -1.65 -8.03 -29.69
N ASP A 282 -1.42 -8.16 -31.00
CA ASP A 282 -2.12 -9.11 -31.85
C ASP A 282 -1.81 -10.57 -31.47
N LYS A 283 -2.84 -11.40 -31.61
CA LYS A 283 -2.78 -12.85 -31.37
C LYS A 283 -1.68 -13.54 -32.17
N THR A 284 -1.47 -13.13 -33.42
CA THR A 284 -0.41 -13.66 -34.31
C THR A 284 0.99 -13.35 -33.77
N ALA A 285 1.24 -12.09 -33.40
CA ALA A 285 2.52 -11.66 -32.82
C ALA A 285 2.86 -12.43 -31.54
N ILE A 286 1.88 -12.59 -30.64
CA ILE A 286 2.03 -13.39 -29.41
C ILE A 286 2.34 -14.85 -29.74
N HIS A 287 1.59 -15.47 -30.65
CA HIS A 287 1.82 -16.86 -31.08
C HIS A 287 3.23 -17.05 -31.66
N CYS A 288 3.68 -16.15 -32.55
CA CYS A 288 5.02 -16.19 -33.15
C CYS A 288 6.13 -15.99 -32.10
N PHE A 289 5.95 -15.09 -31.13
CA PHE A 289 6.89 -14.88 -30.03
C PHE A 289 7.07 -16.15 -29.17
N LEU A 290 5.95 -16.77 -28.78
CA LEU A 290 5.93 -17.96 -27.94
C LEU A 290 6.48 -19.22 -28.65
N LEU A 291 6.27 -19.34 -29.96
CA LEU A 291 6.85 -20.43 -30.76
C LEU A 291 8.38 -20.36 -30.84
N ARG A 292 8.95 -19.16 -30.88
CA ARG A 292 10.40 -18.94 -31.06
C ARG A 292 11.17 -18.98 -29.73
N ASN A 293 10.57 -18.56 -28.62
CA ASN A 293 11.24 -18.47 -27.31
C ASN A 293 11.04 -19.73 -26.44
N GLN A 294 11.89 -20.74 -26.66
CA GLN A 294 11.87 -22.01 -25.90
C GLN A 294 12.48 -21.94 -24.49
N ARG A 295 13.09 -20.80 -24.12
CA ARG A 295 13.81 -20.60 -22.85
C ARG A 295 13.01 -19.82 -21.79
N LEU A 296 11.75 -19.50 -22.08
CA LEU A 296 10.86 -18.78 -21.16
C LEU A 296 10.69 -19.53 -19.84
N GLN A 297 10.91 -18.82 -18.74
CA GLN A 297 10.73 -19.26 -17.35
C GLN A 297 9.61 -18.45 -16.66
N TYR A 298 9.52 -17.14 -16.92
CA TYR A 298 8.44 -16.28 -16.45
C TYR A 298 7.64 -15.74 -17.64
N LEU A 299 6.32 -15.90 -17.61
CA LEU A 299 5.40 -15.42 -18.63
C LEU A 299 4.20 -14.73 -17.99
N ASN A 300 4.11 -13.41 -18.15
CA ASN A 300 2.95 -12.61 -17.74
C ASN A 300 2.17 -12.11 -18.97
N LEU A 301 0.94 -12.61 -19.10
CA LEU A 301 -0.02 -12.30 -20.16
C LEU A 301 -1.31 -11.67 -19.60
N SER A 302 -1.31 -11.15 -18.38
CA SER A 302 -2.55 -10.72 -17.73
C SER A 302 -3.26 -9.54 -18.43
N GLY A 303 -4.58 -9.60 -18.46
CA GLY A 303 -5.43 -8.59 -19.11
C GLY A 303 -5.32 -8.55 -20.64
N LEU A 304 -4.94 -9.66 -21.29
CA LEU A 304 -4.84 -9.76 -22.75
C LEU A 304 -6.01 -10.54 -23.35
N GLU A 305 -6.99 -9.83 -23.90
CA GLU A 305 -8.13 -10.43 -24.63
C GLU A 305 -7.70 -11.28 -25.84
N SER A 306 -6.55 -10.96 -26.47
CA SER A 306 -6.03 -11.66 -27.65
C SER A 306 -5.43 -13.04 -27.34
N VAL A 307 -5.16 -13.34 -26.07
CA VAL A 307 -4.63 -14.64 -25.61
C VAL A 307 -5.78 -15.62 -25.48
N THR A 308 -5.67 -16.76 -26.16
CA THR A 308 -6.71 -17.80 -26.12
C THR A 308 -6.13 -19.18 -25.80
N ASN A 309 -6.99 -20.19 -25.63
CA ASN A 309 -6.60 -21.60 -25.51
C ASN A 309 -5.66 -22.11 -26.62
N ALA A 310 -5.59 -21.45 -27.79
CA ALA A 310 -4.60 -21.74 -28.83
C ALA A 310 -3.17 -21.31 -28.42
N ALA A 311 -3.02 -20.17 -27.76
CA ALA A 311 -1.75 -19.72 -27.19
C ALA A 311 -1.29 -20.69 -26.08
N MET A 312 -2.20 -21.14 -25.22
CA MET A 312 -1.88 -22.17 -24.21
C MET A 312 -1.39 -23.49 -24.83
N LYS A 313 -1.98 -23.91 -25.96
CA LYS A 313 -1.50 -25.08 -26.73
C LYS A 313 -0.11 -24.85 -27.35
N ILE A 314 0.25 -23.61 -27.69
CA ILE A 314 1.59 -23.24 -28.16
C ILE A 314 2.58 -23.28 -27.00
N ILE A 315 2.28 -22.62 -25.87
CA ILE A 315 3.11 -22.61 -24.65
C ILE A 315 3.43 -24.03 -24.20
N ALA A 316 2.42 -24.90 -24.15
CA ALA A 316 2.59 -26.31 -23.81
C ALA A 316 3.54 -27.07 -24.76
N LYS A 317 3.69 -26.63 -26.01
CA LYS A 317 4.61 -27.26 -26.99
C LYS A 317 6.02 -26.67 -26.95
N SER A 318 6.16 -25.35 -26.82
CA SER A 318 7.43 -24.63 -26.96
C SER A 318 8.13 -24.31 -25.64
N CYS A 319 7.39 -24.03 -24.57
CA CYS A 319 7.90 -23.45 -23.32
C CYS A 319 7.98 -24.48 -22.18
N GLN A 320 8.71 -25.57 -22.38
CA GLN A 320 8.82 -26.67 -21.39
C GLN A 320 9.56 -26.26 -20.08
N LYS A 321 10.29 -25.14 -20.10
CA LYS A 321 11.04 -24.60 -18.95
C LYS A 321 10.28 -23.55 -18.13
N LEU A 322 8.98 -23.41 -18.37
CA LEU A 322 8.16 -22.42 -17.67
C LEU A 322 8.01 -22.75 -16.18
N ARG A 323 8.31 -21.76 -15.34
CA ARG A 323 8.17 -21.79 -13.87
C ARG A 323 6.95 -21.01 -13.40
N THR A 324 6.75 -19.83 -13.96
CA THR A 324 5.68 -18.90 -13.57
C THR A 324 4.82 -18.55 -14.79
N LEU A 325 3.52 -18.80 -14.71
CA LEU A 325 2.53 -18.40 -15.70
C LEU A 325 1.48 -17.49 -15.06
N ASN A 326 1.33 -16.28 -15.58
CA ASN A 326 0.21 -15.40 -15.28
C ASN A 326 -0.68 -15.22 -16.52
N VAL A 327 -1.93 -15.64 -16.40
CA VAL A 327 -3.01 -15.49 -17.39
C VAL A 327 -4.27 -14.88 -16.76
N SER A 328 -4.14 -14.22 -15.60
CA SER A 328 -5.27 -13.58 -14.93
C SER A 328 -5.94 -12.54 -15.84
N TRP A 329 -7.28 -12.45 -15.78
CA TRP A 329 -8.10 -11.55 -16.60
C TRP A 329 -8.04 -11.82 -18.12
N CYS A 330 -7.74 -13.07 -18.53
CA CYS A 330 -7.77 -13.48 -19.93
C CYS A 330 -9.07 -14.25 -20.24
N ALA A 331 -10.16 -13.52 -20.53
CA ALA A 331 -11.50 -14.07 -20.74
C ALA A 331 -11.62 -15.18 -21.81
N ASN A 332 -10.69 -15.25 -22.77
CA ASN A 332 -10.64 -16.26 -23.84
C ASN A 332 -9.77 -17.49 -23.51
N VAL A 333 -9.33 -17.63 -22.25
CA VAL A 333 -8.60 -18.78 -21.71
C VAL A 333 -9.50 -19.55 -20.75
N ASN A 334 -9.48 -20.88 -20.85
CA ASN A 334 -10.22 -21.78 -19.97
C ASN A 334 -9.24 -22.74 -19.29
N THR A 335 -9.70 -23.43 -18.26
CA THR A 335 -9.00 -24.54 -17.59
C THR A 335 -8.51 -25.62 -18.57
N ASN A 336 -9.29 -25.91 -19.62
CA ASN A 336 -8.90 -26.79 -20.73
C ASN A 336 -7.65 -26.36 -21.53
N GLY A 337 -7.28 -25.07 -21.47
CA GLY A 337 -6.00 -24.54 -21.95
C GLY A 337 -4.89 -24.78 -20.92
N LEU A 338 -5.12 -24.37 -19.68
CA LEU A 338 -4.19 -24.53 -18.55
C LEU A 338 -3.78 -25.99 -18.32
N LYS A 339 -4.73 -26.93 -18.37
CA LYS A 339 -4.51 -28.39 -18.28
C LYS A 339 -3.42 -28.89 -19.23
N LYS A 340 -3.35 -28.34 -20.44
CA LYS A 340 -2.32 -28.71 -21.44
C LYS A 340 -0.94 -28.16 -21.06
N VAL A 341 -0.88 -26.97 -20.48
CA VAL A 341 0.38 -26.38 -19.99
C VAL A 341 0.88 -27.16 -18.76
N VAL A 342 0.02 -27.43 -17.77
CA VAL A 342 0.35 -28.23 -16.57
C VAL A 342 0.87 -29.63 -16.94
N LYS A 343 0.26 -30.30 -17.94
CA LYS A 343 0.74 -31.60 -18.43
C LYS A 343 2.13 -31.53 -19.07
N ALA A 344 2.49 -30.42 -19.71
CA ALA A 344 3.69 -30.30 -20.53
C ALA A 344 4.88 -29.60 -19.84
N CYS A 345 4.64 -28.76 -18.84
CA CYS A 345 5.66 -28.00 -18.11
C CYS A 345 5.95 -28.67 -16.74
N PRO A 346 6.99 -29.52 -16.61
CA PRO A 346 7.25 -30.28 -15.39
C PRO A 346 7.84 -29.47 -14.23
N ILE A 347 8.29 -28.23 -14.48
CA ILE A 347 8.92 -27.36 -13.46
C ILE A 347 8.08 -26.12 -13.13
N LEU A 348 6.78 -26.15 -13.46
CA LEU A 348 5.84 -25.08 -13.17
C LEU A 348 5.58 -25.00 -11.66
N THR A 349 5.93 -23.87 -11.05
CA THR A 349 5.80 -23.59 -9.61
C THR A 349 4.66 -22.60 -9.33
N ASP A 350 4.42 -21.64 -10.23
CA ASP A 350 3.45 -20.57 -9.99
C ASP A 350 2.43 -20.49 -11.13
N ILE A 351 1.15 -20.53 -10.74
CA ILE A 351 0.03 -20.27 -11.65
C ILE A 351 -0.83 -19.14 -11.07
N LEU A 352 -0.94 -18.06 -11.83
CA LEU A 352 -1.86 -16.96 -11.58
C LEU A 352 -2.94 -16.98 -12.67
N ALA A 353 -4.17 -17.31 -12.27
CA ALA A 353 -5.29 -17.60 -13.15
C ALA A 353 -6.60 -17.02 -12.60
N SER A 354 -6.55 -15.78 -12.10
CA SER A 354 -7.74 -15.07 -11.62
C SER A 354 -8.69 -14.74 -12.78
N GLU A 355 -9.99 -14.81 -12.53
CA GLU A 355 -11.04 -14.49 -13.52
C GLU A 355 -10.96 -15.33 -14.81
N ILE A 356 -10.75 -16.63 -14.63
CA ILE A 356 -10.84 -17.65 -15.68
C ILE A 356 -11.99 -18.62 -15.36
N HIS A 357 -12.73 -19.02 -16.39
CA HIS A 357 -13.87 -19.91 -16.24
C HIS A 357 -13.51 -21.40 -16.44
N GLY A 358 -14.25 -22.27 -15.74
CA GLY A 358 -14.18 -23.72 -15.88
C GLY A 358 -13.37 -24.42 -14.78
N PHE A 359 -13.18 -23.78 -13.61
CA PHE A 359 -12.55 -24.42 -12.46
C PHE A 359 -13.46 -25.43 -11.73
N ASP A 360 -14.69 -25.60 -12.22
CA ASP A 360 -15.58 -26.71 -11.88
C ASP A 360 -15.04 -28.04 -12.45
N ASP A 361 -14.24 -28.01 -13.52
CA ASP A 361 -13.68 -29.19 -14.19
C ASP A 361 -12.61 -29.88 -13.30
N GLU A 362 -13.00 -30.97 -12.64
CA GLU A 362 -12.14 -31.83 -11.82
C GLU A 362 -10.83 -32.27 -12.53
N GLU A 363 -10.87 -32.36 -13.86
CA GLU A 363 -9.76 -32.79 -14.70
C GLU A 363 -8.50 -31.91 -14.57
N LEU A 364 -8.66 -30.61 -14.28
CA LEU A 364 -7.52 -29.74 -14.03
C LEU A 364 -6.93 -30.04 -12.65
N SER A 365 -7.79 -30.09 -11.63
CA SER A 365 -7.44 -30.36 -10.23
C SER A 365 -6.72 -31.69 -10.07
N LEU A 366 -7.16 -32.74 -10.78
CA LEU A 366 -6.50 -34.04 -10.79
C LEU A 366 -5.09 -34.01 -11.39
N GLU A 367 -4.84 -33.21 -12.44
CA GLU A 367 -3.50 -33.06 -13.02
C GLU A 367 -2.59 -32.22 -12.12
N LEU A 368 -3.13 -31.19 -11.45
CA LEU A 368 -2.42 -30.42 -10.43
C LEU A 368 -2.04 -31.32 -9.23
N PHE A 369 -2.96 -32.16 -8.77
CA PHE A 369 -2.73 -33.13 -7.70
C PHE A 369 -1.61 -34.12 -8.07
N LYS A 370 -1.64 -34.68 -9.28
CA LYS A 370 -0.61 -35.62 -9.77
C LYS A 370 0.77 -34.98 -9.90
N ARG A 371 0.85 -33.67 -10.20
CA ARG A 371 2.13 -32.98 -10.38
C ARG A 371 2.77 -32.57 -9.05
N ASN A 372 2.01 -31.98 -8.13
CA ASN A 372 2.49 -31.50 -6.83
C ASN A 372 3.81 -30.68 -6.91
N THR A 373 3.95 -29.85 -7.96
CA THR A 373 5.09 -28.95 -8.18
C THR A 373 4.81 -27.51 -7.78
N LEU A 374 3.54 -27.15 -7.58
CA LEU A 374 3.14 -25.77 -7.31
C LEU A 374 3.54 -25.31 -5.92
N GLU A 375 4.10 -24.11 -5.87
CA GLU A 375 4.35 -23.34 -4.66
C GLU A 375 3.36 -22.16 -4.55
N ARG A 376 2.96 -21.55 -5.68
CA ARG A 376 1.97 -20.45 -5.69
C ARG A 376 0.81 -20.76 -6.62
N LEU A 377 -0.39 -20.69 -6.07
CA LEU A 377 -1.64 -20.87 -6.80
C LEU A 377 -2.62 -19.74 -6.48
N VAL A 378 -2.98 -18.97 -7.50
CA VAL A 378 -3.91 -17.85 -7.39
C VAL A 378 -5.05 -18.10 -8.38
N ILE A 379 -6.21 -18.50 -7.86
CA ILE A 379 -7.42 -18.88 -8.63
C ILE A 379 -8.62 -18.06 -8.13
N SER A 380 -8.48 -16.74 -8.18
CA SER A 380 -9.45 -15.80 -7.60
C SER A 380 -10.53 -15.35 -8.58
N ARG A 381 -11.72 -14.95 -8.12
CA ARG A 381 -12.89 -14.65 -8.97
C ARG A 381 -13.21 -15.79 -9.94
N THR A 382 -13.26 -17.02 -9.44
CA THR A 382 -13.55 -18.21 -10.26
C THR A 382 -14.67 -19.05 -9.66
N ASN A 383 -15.19 -19.98 -10.46
CA ASN A 383 -16.29 -20.87 -10.11
C ASN A 383 -15.90 -22.09 -9.25
N ILE A 384 -14.62 -22.23 -8.87
CA ILE A 384 -14.07 -23.40 -8.16
C ILE A 384 -14.98 -23.93 -7.03
N THR A 385 -15.26 -25.22 -7.09
CA THR A 385 -16.13 -25.94 -6.16
C THR A 385 -15.33 -26.66 -5.07
N ASP A 386 -16.00 -27.00 -3.97
CA ASP A 386 -15.45 -27.83 -2.88
C ASP A 386 -14.83 -29.15 -3.36
N GLU A 387 -15.47 -29.79 -4.34
CA GLU A 387 -15.02 -31.06 -4.93
C GLU A 387 -13.75 -30.86 -5.75
N SER A 388 -13.70 -29.81 -6.57
CA SER A 388 -12.48 -29.46 -7.32
C SER A 388 -11.31 -29.08 -6.42
N LEU A 389 -11.54 -28.34 -5.33
CA LEU A 389 -10.49 -28.08 -4.33
C LEU A 389 -10.12 -29.35 -3.56
N GLY A 390 -11.09 -30.21 -3.24
CA GLY A 390 -10.86 -31.51 -2.61
C GLY A 390 -9.96 -32.42 -3.46
N ILE A 391 -10.22 -32.52 -4.76
CA ILE A 391 -9.41 -33.30 -5.70
C ILE A 391 -8.02 -32.70 -5.89
N LEU A 392 -7.86 -31.38 -5.81
CA LEU A 392 -6.55 -30.73 -5.88
C LEU A 392 -5.64 -31.10 -4.70
N VAL A 393 -6.23 -31.33 -3.52
CA VAL A 393 -5.52 -31.61 -2.26
C VAL A 393 -5.41 -33.11 -1.97
N HIS A 394 -6.51 -33.84 -2.03
CA HIS A 394 -6.62 -35.27 -1.74
C HIS A 394 -6.58 -36.19 -2.98
N GLY A 395 -6.82 -35.66 -4.17
CA GLY A 395 -7.05 -36.50 -5.36
C GLY A 395 -8.46 -37.09 -5.42
N VAL A 396 -8.70 -37.95 -6.41
CA VAL A 396 -9.97 -38.68 -6.58
C VAL A 396 -9.92 -39.94 -5.71
N ASN A 397 -10.89 -40.08 -4.80
CA ASN A 397 -11.04 -41.21 -3.88
C ASN A 397 -9.74 -41.55 -3.10
N PRO A 398 -9.29 -40.68 -2.18
CA PRO A 398 -8.15 -40.96 -1.31
C PRO A 398 -8.41 -42.17 -0.41
N ASP A 399 -7.36 -42.94 -0.11
CA ASP A 399 -7.38 -43.87 1.02
C ASP A 399 -7.51 -43.05 2.32
N MET A 400 -8.51 -43.39 3.14
CA MET A 400 -8.80 -42.68 4.38
C MET A 400 -8.26 -43.47 5.58
N ASP A 401 -7.52 -42.79 6.45
CA ASP A 401 -7.15 -43.29 7.77
C ASP A 401 -8.42 -43.48 8.61
N ILE A 402 -8.64 -44.72 9.07
CA ILE A 402 -9.81 -45.16 9.83
C ILE A 402 -9.82 -44.55 11.24
N LEU A 403 -8.66 -44.20 11.80
CA LEU A 403 -8.52 -43.66 13.16
C LEU A 403 -8.65 -42.13 13.17
N GLU A 404 -8.00 -41.45 12.23
CA GLU A 404 -7.97 -39.98 12.19
C GLU A 404 -9.03 -39.36 11.25
N GLY A 405 -9.66 -40.16 10.38
CA GLY A 405 -10.59 -39.66 9.36
C GLY A 405 -9.91 -38.79 8.29
N ARG A 406 -8.61 -39.02 8.02
CA ARG A 406 -7.76 -38.19 7.15
C ARG A 406 -7.38 -38.90 5.86
N ALA A 407 -7.27 -38.15 4.76
CA ALA A 407 -6.77 -38.68 3.49
C ALA A 407 -5.26 -38.96 3.60
N ILE A 408 -4.82 -40.18 3.30
CA ILE A 408 -3.41 -40.58 3.27
C ILE A 408 -2.80 -40.14 1.94
N VAL A 409 -2.39 -38.87 1.86
CA VAL A 409 -1.89 -38.26 0.62
C VAL A 409 -0.55 -37.53 0.84
N PRO A 410 0.33 -37.48 -0.17
CA PRO A 410 1.58 -36.74 -0.03
C PRO A 410 1.30 -35.24 0.11
N PRO A 411 1.92 -34.54 1.08
CA PRO A 411 1.63 -33.14 1.38
C PRO A 411 1.89 -32.25 0.16
N ARG A 412 1.06 -31.22 0.02
CA ARG A 412 1.15 -30.24 -1.06
C ARG A 412 2.32 -29.30 -0.79
N LYS A 413 3.08 -28.94 -1.84
CA LYS A 413 4.19 -27.97 -1.75
C LYS A 413 3.76 -26.49 -1.77
N LEU A 414 2.46 -26.24 -1.63
CA LEU A 414 1.89 -24.90 -1.67
C LEU A 414 2.45 -24.05 -0.52
N LYS A 415 2.90 -22.85 -0.88
CA LYS A 415 3.35 -21.76 0.00
C LYS A 415 2.37 -20.59 -0.06
N HIS A 416 1.78 -20.30 -1.21
CA HIS A 416 0.81 -19.23 -1.36
C HIS A 416 -0.45 -19.74 -2.08
N LEU A 417 -1.59 -19.62 -1.43
CA LEU A 417 -2.90 -19.98 -1.96
C LEU A 417 -3.83 -18.77 -1.88
N ASP A 418 -4.34 -18.32 -3.01
CA ASP A 418 -5.34 -17.25 -3.11
C ASP A 418 -6.58 -17.77 -3.83
N LEU A 419 -7.69 -17.74 -3.12
CA LEU A 419 -9.03 -18.12 -3.55
C LEU A 419 -10.02 -16.97 -3.30
N HIS A 420 -9.59 -15.70 -3.44
CA HIS A 420 -10.47 -14.57 -3.14
C HIS A 420 -11.67 -14.51 -4.12
N GLN A 421 -12.85 -14.16 -3.61
CA GLN A 421 -14.11 -14.11 -4.38
C GLN A 421 -14.45 -15.44 -5.08
N CYS A 422 -14.21 -16.58 -4.43
CA CYS A 422 -14.69 -17.88 -4.86
C CYS A 422 -16.03 -18.21 -4.18
N SER A 423 -17.14 -17.85 -4.82
CA SER A 423 -18.49 -17.91 -4.23
C SER A 423 -19.02 -19.31 -3.96
N ASN A 424 -18.48 -20.34 -4.64
CA ASN A 424 -18.97 -21.72 -4.60
C ASN A 424 -18.21 -22.59 -3.58
N LEU A 425 -17.47 -21.96 -2.68
CA LEU A 425 -16.55 -22.59 -1.74
C LEU A 425 -17.11 -22.53 -0.33
N THR A 426 -17.29 -23.69 0.30
CA THR A 426 -17.82 -23.84 1.66
C THR A 426 -16.75 -24.32 2.63
N ASP A 427 -17.13 -24.37 3.92
CA ASP A 427 -16.30 -24.96 4.97
C ASP A 427 -15.79 -26.36 4.63
N ASN A 428 -16.57 -27.17 3.90
CA ASN A 428 -16.19 -28.53 3.53
C ASN A 428 -15.04 -28.58 2.51
N GLY A 429 -14.98 -27.64 1.56
CA GLY A 429 -13.87 -27.53 0.62
C GLY A 429 -12.60 -27.07 1.31
N VAL A 430 -12.70 -25.99 2.10
CA VAL A 430 -11.55 -25.37 2.78
C VAL A 430 -10.96 -26.29 3.85
N ARG A 431 -11.79 -27.01 4.63
CA ARG A 431 -11.32 -27.96 5.66
C ARG A 431 -10.39 -29.04 5.12
N ARG A 432 -10.50 -29.43 3.84
CA ARG A 432 -9.61 -30.44 3.20
C ARG A 432 -8.15 -29.98 3.09
N LEU A 433 -7.90 -28.67 3.14
CA LEU A 433 -6.53 -28.13 3.19
C LEU A 433 -5.82 -28.48 4.51
N ALA A 434 -6.55 -28.61 5.62
CA ALA A 434 -5.97 -28.92 6.92
C ALA A 434 -5.12 -30.19 6.88
N HIS A 435 -3.99 -30.20 7.61
CA HIS A 435 -2.94 -31.23 7.58
C HIS A 435 -2.18 -31.41 6.25
N ASN A 436 -2.75 -31.03 5.10
CA ASN A 436 -2.19 -31.33 3.77
C ASN A 436 -1.31 -30.22 3.17
N VAL A 437 -1.34 -28.99 3.71
CA VAL A 437 -0.50 -27.84 3.27
C VAL A 437 0.45 -27.31 4.37
N PRO A 438 1.30 -28.15 5.00
CA PRO A 438 2.15 -27.73 6.14
C PRO A 438 3.20 -26.65 5.78
N SER A 439 3.50 -26.46 4.50
CA SER A 439 4.41 -25.43 3.99
C SER A 439 3.75 -24.09 3.66
N LEU A 440 2.45 -23.92 3.94
CA LEU A 440 1.73 -22.72 3.56
C LEU A 440 2.20 -21.49 4.36
N ILE A 441 2.53 -20.42 3.64
CA ILE A 441 3.10 -19.15 4.10
C ILE A 441 2.06 -18.03 3.98
N GLY A 442 1.25 -18.04 2.91
CA GLY A 442 0.18 -17.06 2.68
C GLY A 442 -1.13 -17.72 2.25
N LEU A 443 -2.23 -17.31 2.87
CA LEU A 443 -3.60 -17.76 2.56
C LEU A 443 -4.53 -16.56 2.38
N ASN A 444 -5.22 -16.49 1.24
CA ASN A 444 -6.28 -15.52 0.99
C ASN A 444 -7.60 -16.24 0.71
N LEU A 445 -8.58 -16.03 1.58
CA LEU A 445 -9.95 -16.55 1.50
C LEU A 445 -10.99 -15.40 1.50
N SER A 446 -10.55 -14.18 1.19
CA SER A 446 -11.38 -12.97 1.25
C SER A 446 -12.59 -13.05 0.32
N ARG A 447 -13.74 -12.53 0.78
CA ARG A 447 -15.01 -12.45 0.03
C ARG A 447 -15.61 -13.80 -0.38
N CYS A 448 -15.47 -14.82 0.47
CA CYS A 448 -16.09 -16.14 0.32
C CYS A 448 -17.22 -16.30 1.36
N PRO A 449 -18.47 -15.89 1.05
CA PRO A 449 -19.50 -15.60 2.07
C PRO A 449 -20.01 -16.82 2.84
N GLU A 450 -19.84 -18.02 2.30
CA GLU A 450 -20.27 -19.28 2.94
C GLU A 450 -19.22 -19.86 3.91
N LEU A 451 -18.07 -19.19 4.09
CA LEU A 451 -17.04 -19.62 5.04
C LEU A 451 -17.34 -19.14 6.47
N THR A 452 -17.21 -20.06 7.42
CA THR A 452 -17.40 -19.84 8.86
C THR A 452 -16.14 -20.27 9.64
N ASP A 453 -16.20 -20.17 10.97
CA ASP A 453 -15.13 -20.60 11.89
C ASP A 453 -14.63 -22.03 11.59
N ASP A 454 -15.54 -22.89 11.17
CA ASP A 454 -15.35 -24.32 10.88
C ASP A 454 -14.44 -24.61 9.66
N SER A 455 -14.16 -23.59 8.83
CA SER A 455 -13.16 -23.64 7.75
C SER A 455 -11.75 -23.27 8.21
N ILE A 456 -11.64 -22.21 9.02
CA ILE A 456 -10.36 -21.55 9.32
C ILE A 456 -9.63 -22.25 10.48
N ILE A 457 -10.35 -22.63 11.53
CA ILE A 457 -9.76 -23.23 12.74
C ILE A 457 -8.90 -24.47 12.42
N PRO A 458 -9.35 -25.46 11.61
CA PRO A 458 -8.54 -26.64 11.28
C PRO A 458 -7.27 -26.32 10.47
N ILE A 459 -7.31 -25.31 9.59
CA ILE A 459 -6.13 -24.90 8.81
C ILE A 459 -5.10 -24.26 9.75
N VAL A 460 -5.54 -23.30 10.55
CA VAL A 460 -4.67 -22.50 11.41
C VAL A 460 -3.97 -23.35 12.47
N GLN A 461 -4.63 -24.39 13.00
CA GLN A 461 -4.02 -25.38 13.89
C GLN A 461 -2.96 -26.28 13.20
N THR A 462 -2.95 -26.37 11.87
CA THR A 462 -2.14 -27.37 11.12
C THR A 462 -1.07 -26.77 10.19
N VAL A 463 -1.04 -25.45 10.04
CA VAL A 463 -0.06 -24.71 9.22
C VAL A 463 0.87 -23.89 10.15
N PRO A 464 2.06 -24.40 10.52
CA PRO A 464 2.95 -23.69 11.45
C PRO A 464 3.69 -22.49 10.83
N ASN A 465 3.85 -22.45 9.50
CA ASN A 465 4.66 -21.46 8.78
C ASN A 465 3.84 -20.28 8.23
N LEU A 466 2.57 -20.14 8.63
CA LEU A 466 1.69 -19.09 8.11
C LEU A 466 2.16 -17.70 8.58
N THR A 467 2.47 -16.84 7.63
CA THR A 467 2.91 -15.45 7.87
C THR A 467 1.89 -14.42 7.40
N HIS A 468 1.12 -14.74 6.35
CA HIS A 468 0.12 -13.86 5.74
C HIS A 468 -1.25 -14.54 5.72
N LEU A 469 -2.25 -13.89 6.33
CA LEU A 469 -3.63 -14.37 6.38
C LEU A 469 -4.59 -13.24 6.00
N GLU A 470 -5.38 -13.45 4.94
CA GLU A 470 -6.39 -12.51 4.44
C GLU A 470 -7.77 -13.16 4.49
N LEU A 471 -8.65 -12.54 5.31
CA LEU A 471 -10.00 -12.97 5.68
C LEU A 471 -10.97 -11.79 5.56
N GLU A 472 -10.82 -10.95 4.53
CA GLU A 472 -11.65 -9.76 4.33
C GLU A 472 -13.09 -10.15 3.93
N GLU A 473 -14.09 -9.44 4.46
CA GLU A 473 -15.51 -9.57 4.10
C GLU A 473 -16.13 -10.95 4.41
N LEU A 474 -15.65 -11.61 5.46
CA LEU A 474 -16.17 -12.88 5.97
C LEU A 474 -17.07 -12.66 7.19
N GLY A 475 -18.28 -12.13 6.95
CA GLY A 475 -19.22 -11.70 8.00
C GLY A 475 -19.67 -12.80 8.98
N SER A 476 -19.56 -14.07 8.59
CA SER A 476 -19.90 -15.25 9.39
C SER A 476 -18.81 -15.65 10.40
N LEU A 477 -17.60 -15.09 10.34
CA LEU A 477 -16.52 -15.40 11.29
C LEU A 477 -16.77 -14.78 12.67
N SER A 478 -16.57 -15.56 13.72
CA SER A 478 -16.67 -15.11 15.11
C SER A 478 -15.31 -15.02 15.79
N ASN A 479 -15.28 -14.46 17.00
CA ASN A 479 -14.06 -14.29 17.80
C ASN A 479 -13.34 -15.61 18.13
N THR A 480 -13.98 -16.78 17.99
CA THR A 480 -13.35 -18.10 18.20
C THR A 480 -12.14 -18.28 17.28
N THR A 481 -12.25 -17.89 16.01
CA THR A 481 -11.18 -17.98 15.00
C THR A 481 -9.93 -17.24 15.42
N LEU A 482 -10.09 -16.03 15.95
CA LEU A 482 -8.98 -15.20 16.43
C LEU A 482 -8.35 -15.75 17.72
N ILE A 483 -9.15 -16.37 18.59
CA ILE A 483 -8.65 -17.04 19.81
C ILE A 483 -7.83 -18.27 19.44
N GLU A 484 -8.36 -19.12 18.54
CA GLU A 484 -7.64 -20.29 18.03
C GLU A 484 -6.39 -19.89 17.23
N LEU A 485 -6.45 -18.83 16.42
CA LEU A 485 -5.29 -18.25 15.74
C LEU A 485 -4.22 -17.79 16.73
N ALA A 486 -4.60 -17.17 17.85
CA ALA A 486 -3.66 -16.77 18.89
C ALA A 486 -3.05 -17.97 19.66
N ASN A 487 -3.72 -19.11 19.70
CA ASN A 487 -3.24 -20.34 20.35
C ASN A 487 -2.48 -21.29 19.40
N SER A 488 -2.56 -21.03 18.09
CA SER A 488 -2.03 -21.87 17.01
C SER A 488 -0.49 -21.84 16.90
N PRO A 489 0.13 -22.84 16.24
CA PRO A 489 1.58 -22.87 16.05
C PRO A 489 2.12 -21.75 15.13
N CYS A 490 1.29 -21.09 14.32
CA CYS A 490 1.73 -19.98 13.47
C CYS A 490 1.68 -18.61 14.15
N ALA A 491 1.03 -18.47 15.32
CA ALA A 491 0.96 -17.21 16.06
C ALA A 491 2.31 -16.45 16.12
N PRO A 492 3.46 -17.05 16.53
CA PRO A 492 4.72 -16.32 16.62
C PRO A 492 5.30 -15.88 15.26
N PHE A 493 4.87 -16.50 14.14
CA PHE A 493 5.35 -16.22 12.78
C PHE A 493 4.40 -15.33 11.96
N LEU A 494 3.16 -15.12 12.41
CA LEU A 494 2.19 -14.30 11.70
C LEU A 494 2.66 -12.83 11.63
N GLU A 495 2.84 -12.31 10.41
CA GLU A 495 3.30 -10.96 10.12
C GLU A 495 2.18 -10.04 9.61
N HIS A 496 1.27 -10.60 8.81
CA HIS A 496 0.19 -9.88 8.13
C HIS A 496 -1.17 -10.54 8.38
N LEU A 497 -2.12 -9.78 8.93
CA LEU A 497 -3.49 -10.21 9.16
C LEU A 497 -4.48 -9.18 8.62
N ASN A 498 -5.34 -9.57 7.68
CA ASN A 498 -6.48 -8.75 7.25
C ASN A 498 -7.78 -9.45 7.67
N VAL A 499 -8.60 -8.77 8.47
CA VAL A 499 -9.94 -9.17 8.92
C VAL A 499 -10.97 -8.05 8.74
N SER A 500 -10.72 -7.16 7.78
CA SER A 500 -11.61 -6.04 7.45
C SER A 500 -12.99 -6.52 6.98
N TYR A 501 -14.02 -5.74 7.25
CA TYR A 501 -15.45 -6.04 6.99
C TYR A 501 -16.02 -7.27 7.71
N CYS A 502 -15.29 -7.87 8.65
CA CYS A 502 -15.79 -8.94 9.51
C CYS A 502 -16.50 -8.35 10.75
N GLU A 503 -17.73 -7.85 10.56
CA GLU A 503 -18.49 -7.13 11.60
C GLU A 503 -18.67 -7.90 12.92
N SER A 504 -18.67 -9.23 12.87
CA SER A 504 -18.86 -10.09 14.04
C SER A 504 -17.62 -10.14 14.96
N LEU A 505 -16.46 -9.68 14.50
CA LEU A 505 -15.20 -9.65 15.26
C LEU A 505 -15.10 -8.42 16.16
N SER A 506 -14.54 -8.62 17.35
CA SER A 506 -14.41 -7.57 18.39
C SER A 506 -13.21 -7.83 19.32
N ASP A 507 -13.06 -7.00 20.36
CA ASP A 507 -11.90 -7.02 21.26
C ASP A 507 -11.53 -8.40 21.83
N PRO A 508 -12.46 -9.29 22.27
CA PRO A 508 -12.08 -10.54 22.93
C PRO A 508 -11.18 -11.45 22.08
N GLY A 509 -11.37 -11.50 20.76
CA GLY A 509 -10.52 -12.24 19.86
C GLY A 509 -9.22 -11.49 19.55
N MET A 510 -9.34 -10.23 19.11
CA MET A 510 -8.18 -9.43 18.68
C MET A 510 -7.18 -9.15 19.81
N LEU A 511 -7.62 -9.07 21.07
CA LEU A 511 -6.73 -8.95 22.23
C LEU A 511 -5.81 -10.17 22.41
N GLN A 512 -6.24 -11.39 22.05
CA GLN A 512 -5.38 -12.57 22.13
C GLN A 512 -4.36 -12.57 21.00
N VAL A 513 -4.78 -12.22 19.77
CA VAL A 513 -3.89 -12.06 18.62
C VAL A 513 -2.79 -11.04 18.90
N MET A 514 -3.13 -9.87 19.44
CA MET A 514 -2.14 -8.84 19.80
C MET A 514 -1.16 -9.32 20.89
N LYS A 515 -1.61 -10.14 21.85
CA LYS A 515 -0.74 -10.67 22.91
C LYS A 515 0.21 -11.75 22.40
N ASN A 516 -0.31 -12.72 21.65
CA ASN A 516 0.43 -13.94 21.32
C ASN A 516 1.24 -13.82 20.02
N CYS A 517 0.76 -13.07 19.02
CA CYS A 517 1.40 -13.06 17.70
C CYS A 517 2.65 -12.17 17.65
N SER A 518 3.80 -12.63 18.16
CA SER A 518 5.00 -11.82 18.41
C SER A 518 5.58 -11.07 17.19
N SER A 519 5.45 -11.62 15.97
CA SER A 519 6.05 -11.03 14.77
C SER A 519 5.11 -10.10 13.98
N LEU A 520 3.87 -9.92 14.42
CA LEU A 520 2.85 -9.13 13.69
C LEU A 520 3.35 -7.71 13.35
N GLN A 521 3.32 -7.40 12.06
CA GLN A 521 3.81 -6.15 11.44
C GLN A 521 2.70 -5.35 10.75
N PHE A 522 1.63 -6.01 10.28
CA PHE A 522 0.55 -5.38 9.53
C PHE A 522 -0.80 -5.98 9.93
N VAL A 523 -1.74 -5.14 10.33
CA VAL A 523 -3.12 -5.54 10.66
C VAL A 523 -4.11 -4.59 10.01
N GLU A 524 -5.02 -5.13 9.21
CA GLU A 524 -6.22 -4.43 8.74
C GLU A 524 -7.44 -5.06 9.40
N MET A 525 -8.28 -4.22 9.99
CA MET A 525 -9.48 -4.63 10.72
C MET A 525 -10.55 -3.53 10.59
N ASP A 526 -10.65 -2.98 9.39
CA ASP A 526 -11.60 -1.95 9.02
C ASP A 526 -13.03 -2.46 9.17
N ASN A 527 -13.96 -1.58 9.56
CA ASN A 527 -15.38 -1.91 9.65
C ASN A 527 -15.71 -3.11 10.58
N THR A 528 -14.86 -3.35 11.60
CA THR A 528 -15.06 -4.35 12.67
C THR A 528 -15.54 -3.70 13.98
N ARG A 529 -16.03 -4.50 14.95
CA ARG A 529 -16.55 -3.98 16.24
C ARG A 529 -15.47 -3.81 17.33
N ILE A 530 -14.20 -3.71 16.96
CA ILE A 530 -13.08 -3.40 17.87
C ILE A 530 -13.23 -2.03 18.53
N SER A 531 -12.71 -1.89 19.75
CA SER A 531 -12.66 -0.65 20.51
C SER A 531 -11.24 -0.23 20.87
N ASP A 532 -11.12 0.92 21.56
CA ASP A 532 -9.88 1.47 22.12
C ASP A 532 -9.05 0.45 22.93
N LEU A 533 -9.64 -0.63 23.44
CA LEU A 533 -8.94 -1.70 24.16
C LEU A 533 -7.90 -2.43 23.29
N THR A 534 -8.22 -2.69 22.02
CA THR A 534 -7.26 -3.32 21.09
C THR A 534 -6.11 -2.39 20.75
N LEU A 535 -6.40 -1.10 20.56
CA LEU A 535 -5.40 -0.05 20.32
C LEU A 535 -4.46 0.12 21.52
N LEU A 536 -5.01 0.02 22.74
CA LEU A 536 -4.24 0.00 23.98
C LEU A 536 -3.29 -1.20 24.04
N GLU A 537 -3.77 -2.43 23.84
CA GLU A 537 -2.90 -3.63 23.86
C GLU A 537 -1.84 -3.58 22.76
N ALA A 538 -2.20 -3.18 21.53
CA ALA A 538 -1.23 -2.98 20.45
C ALA A 538 -0.15 -1.96 20.81
N SER A 539 -0.51 -0.86 21.48
CA SER A 539 0.46 0.14 21.94
C SER A 539 1.39 -0.39 23.04
N LEU A 540 0.88 -1.18 23.99
CA LEU A 540 1.68 -1.83 25.04
C LEU A 540 2.66 -2.84 24.43
N ARG A 541 2.17 -3.64 23.49
CA ARG A 541 2.93 -4.62 22.71
C ARG A 541 4.11 -3.98 21.97
N VAL A 542 3.89 -2.88 21.24
CA VAL A 542 4.98 -2.19 20.53
C VAL A 542 5.99 -1.56 21.50
N ARG A 543 5.55 -0.99 22.62
CA ARG A 543 6.46 -0.50 23.68
C ARG A 543 7.36 -1.59 24.28
N ARG A 544 6.92 -2.86 24.32
CA ARG A 544 7.77 -3.98 24.78
C ARG A 544 8.97 -4.25 23.87
N ARG A 545 9.00 -3.73 22.64
CA ARG A 545 10.17 -3.81 21.73
C ARG A 545 11.34 -2.91 22.12
N GLY A 546 11.20 -2.11 23.19
CA GLY A 546 12.28 -1.35 23.81
C GLY A 546 12.62 -0.03 23.14
N TYR A 547 13.75 0.54 23.56
CA TYR A 547 14.24 1.86 23.18
C TYR A 547 15.73 1.79 22.83
N SER A 548 16.22 2.68 21.96
CA SER A 548 17.63 2.79 21.56
C SER A 548 17.96 4.22 21.12
N GLU A 549 19.22 4.46 20.74
CA GLU A 549 19.68 5.74 20.20
C GLU A 549 19.36 5.92 18.71
N ASN A 550 18.90 4.86 18.03
CA ASN A 550 18.52 4.90 16.62
C ASN A 550 17.17 5.59 16.43
N LEU A 551 16.98 6.23 15.28
CA LEU A 551 15.68 6.80 14.90
C LEU A 551 14.59 5.72 14.87
N PRO A 552 13.35 6.04 15.30
CA PRO A 552 12.26 5.07 15.40
C PRO A 552 11.85 4.56 14.01
N GLN A 553 11.53 3.26 13.93
CA GLN A 553 11.03 2.63 12.70
C GLN A 553 9.56 2.21 12.84
N VAL A 554 8.84 2.06 11.73
CA VAL A 554 7.46 1.53 11.76
C VAL A 554 7.54 0.01 12.01
N GLY A 555 7.07 -0.44 13.17
CA GLY A 555 7.09 -1.86 13.54
C GLY A 555 5.71 -2.54 13.53
N LEU A 556 4.64 -1.75 13.49
CA LEU A 556 3.27 -2.24 13.35
C LEU A 556 2.46 -1.22 12.54
N ARG A 557 1.88 -1.64 11.42
CA ARG A 557 0.84 -0.91 10.73
C ARG A 557 -0.51 -1.39 11.23
N LEU A 558 -1.38 -0.44 11.59
CA LEU A 558 -2.77 -0.70 11.92
C LEU A 558 -3.65 0.11 10.97
N VAL A 559 -4.63 -0.55 10.37
CA VAL A 559 -5.67 0.07 9.52
C VAL A 559 -7.02 -0.20 10.18
N ILE A 560 -7.70 0.88 10.54
CA ILE A 560 -8.92 0.90 11.37
C ILE A 560 -9.93 1.96 10.89
N PHE A 561 -10.23 1.97 9.60
CA PHE A 561 -11.33 2.75 9.03
C PHE A 561 -12.69 2.22 9.55
N ASP A 562 -13.64 3.14 9.73
CA ASP A 562 -15.05 2.87 10.02
C ASP A 562 -15.35 1.86 11.15
N CYS A 563 -14.46 1.77 12.16
CA CYS A 563 -14.65 0.99 13.38
C CYS A 563 -15.48 1.79 14.41
N PRO A 564 -16.77 1.47 14.64
CA PRO A 564 -17.68 2.36 15.38
C PRO A 564 -17.37 2.50 16.88
N ASN A 565 -16.65 1.54 17.48
CA ASN A 565 -16.29 1.58 18.90
C ASN A 565 -14.88 2.18 19.15
N VAL A 566 -14.15 2.57 18.11
CA VAL A 566 -12.89 3.30 18.25
C VAL A 566 -13.17 4.78 18.44
N THR A 567 -12.64 5.35 19.51
CA THR A 567 -12.78 6.78 19.80
C THR A 567 -11.46 7.51 19.54
N TRP A 568 -11.55 8.84 19.49
CA TRP A 568 -10.36 9.69 19.50
C TRP A 568 -9.44 9.41 20.69
N VAL A 569 -9.95 8.93 21.83
CA VAL A 569 -9.15 8.64 23.02
C VAL A 569 -8.20 7.46 22.77
N GLY A 570 -8.64 6.40 22.09
CA GLY A 570 -7.79 5.27 21.69
C GLY A 570 -6.74 5.67 20.64
N VAL A 571 -7.13 6.43 19.63
CA VAL A 571 -6.22 6.97 18.60
C VAL A 571 -5.13 7.85 19.24
N ARG A 572 -5.54 8.77 20.12
CA ARG A 572 -4.64 9.61 20.91
C ARG A 572 -3.71 8.81 21.83
N HIS A 573 -4.19 7.70 22.39
CA HIS A 573 -3.34 6.80 23.17
C HIS A 573 -2.20 6.23 22.31
N ILE A 574 -2.46 5.85 21.05
CA ILE A 574 -1.42 5.42 20.11
C ILE A 574 -0.43 6.57 19.83
N LEU A 575 -0.89 7.78 19.53
CA LEU A 575 0.01 8.92 19.27
C LEU A 575 0.90 9.22 20.48
N SER A 576 0.31 9.36 21.67
CA SER A 576 1.08 9.56 22.91
C SER A 576 2.02 8.38 23.22
N SER A 577 1.69 7.16 22.77
CA SER A 577 2.55 5.98 22.87
C SER A 577 3.75 6.02 21.94
N ASN A 578 3.56 6.46 20.69
CA ASN A 578 4.65 6.60 19.72
C ASN A 578 5.67 7.68 20.13
N ALA A 579 5.23 8.67 20.91
CA ALA A 579 6.07 9.74 21.45
C ALA A 579 6.40 9.59 22.95
N HIS A 580 6.13 8.42 23.55
CA HIS A 580 6.40 8.14 24.96
C HIS A 580 7.86 7.76 25.18
N LEU A 581 8.52 8.37 26.17
CA LEU A 581 9.82 7.92 26.69
C LEU A 581 9.67 7.46 28.15
N PRO A 582 10.36 6.38 28.57
CA PRO A 582 10.36 5.96 29.96
C PRO A 582 11.04 7.06 30.79
N ARG A 583 10.46 7.39 31.95
CA ARG A 583 11.13 8.28 32.91
C ARG A 583 12.46 7.64 33.30
N GLN A 584 13.53 8.42 33.23
CA GLN A 584 14.92 7.97 33.32
C GLN A 584 15.11 6.93 34.43
N TYR A 585 15.68 5.77 34.06
CA TYR A 585 16.45 4.98 35.02
C TYR A 585 17.52 5.90 35.61
N LYS A 586 17.61 5.96 36.95
CA LYS A 586 18.78 6.55 37.58
C LYS A 586 20.00 5.75 37.11
N VAL A 587 20.92 6.42 36.42
CA VAL A 587 22.27 5.89 36.20
C VAL A 587 22.86 5.62 37.60
N PRO A 588 23.38 4.41 37.89
CA PRO A 588 24.11 4.18 39.13
C PRO A 588 25.29 5.15 39.19
N ASP A 589 25.48 5.84 40.32
CA ASP A 589 26.42 6.95 40.42
C ASP A 589 27.81 6.59 39.86
N ALA A 590 28.26 7.36 38.87
CA ALA A 590 29.53 7.12 38.20
C ALA A 590 30.67 7.32 39.21
N VAL A 591 31.33 6.22 39.59
CA VAL A 591 32.47 6.24 40.50
C VAL A 591 33.61 7.04 39.87
N SER A 592 33.88 8.21 40.44
CA SER A 592 34.94 9.13 39.99
C SER A 592 36.32 8.55 40.31
N ILE A 593 36.90 7.78 39.39
CA ILE A 593 38.30 7.32 39.50
C ILE A 593 39.24 8.50 39.23
N VAL A 594 39.67 9.17 40.29
CA VAL A 594 40.74 10.17 40.24
C VAL A 594 42.09 9.45 40.18
N THR A 595 42.66 9.33 38.99
CA THR A 595 44.03 8.81 38.80
C THR A 595 45.05 9.90 39.17
N GLN A 596 45.63 9.80 40.36
CA GLN A 596 46.81 10.61 40.71
C GLN A 596 48.05 10.05 40.01
N ALA A 597 48.56 10.77 39.00
CA ALA A 597 49.87 10.50 38.43
C ALA A 597 50.96 11.18 39.28
N LEU A 598 51.83 10.38 39.90
CA LEU A 598 53.01 10.88 40.62
C LEU A 598 54.14 11.23 39.64
N ASN A 599 54.81 12.35 39.90
CA ASN A 599 55.86 12.92 39.05
C ASN A 599 57.12 12.04 38.96
N ASN A 600 57.81 12.10 37.83
CA ASN A 600 59.27 11.95 37.78
C ASN A 600 59.91 13.00 36.84
N THR A 601 60.63 13.94 37.48
CA THR A 601 61.83 14.65 37.00
C THR A 601 62.02 15.00 35.51
N SER A 602 62.07 16.31 35.19
CA SER A 602 63.36 16.98 34.92
C SER A 602 63.24 18.49 34.57
N ALA A 603 64.23 19.26 35.02
CA ALA A 603 64.76 20.53 34.47
C ALA A 603 63.84 21.75 34.23
N ALA A 604 64.11 22.77 35.04
CA ALA A 604 63.71 24.17 34.96
C ALA A 604 63.70 24.86 33.56
N SER A 605 62.64 25.62 33.30
CA SER A 605 62.73 27.00 32.79
C SER A 605 61.44 27.76 33.13
N GLY A 606 61.54 29.04 33.47
CA GLY A 606 60.38 29.83 33.88
C GLY A 606 59.72 30.56 32.72
N SER A 607 58.40 30.42 32.57
CA SER A 607 57.54 31.40 31.91
C SER A 607 56.09 31.25 32.39
N SER A 608 55.42 32.38 32.61
CA SER A 608 54.04 32.44 33.08
C SER A 608 53.04 32.03 31.98
N SER A 609 52.09 31.17 32.31
CA SER A 609 50.91 30.88 31.47
C SER A 609 49.61 30.91 32.30
N PRO A 610 48.48 31.35 31.73
CA PRO A 610 47.30 31.72 32.50
C PRO A 610 46.42 30.52 32.89
N ILE A 611 45.65 30.69 33.96
CA ILE A 611 44.64 29.72 34.41
C ILE A 611 43.49 29.67 33.38
N ILE A 612 43.44 28.60 32.59
CA ILE A 612 42.26 28.26 31.79
C ILE A 612 41.31 27.47 32.70
N ALA A 613 40.22 28.10 33.13
CA ALA A 613 39.14 27.42 33.83
C ALA A 613 38.36 26.54 32.84
N SER A 614 38.61 25.23 32.85
CA SER A 614 37.88 24.27 32.01
C SER A 614 36.47 24.03 32.57
N SER A 615 35.50 24.77 32.03
CA SER A 615 34.07 24.50 32.24
C SER A 615 33.66 23.22 31.51
N ILE A 616 33.97 22.05 32.09
CA ILE A 616 33.47 20.76 31.59
C ILE A 616 32.01 20.63 32.02
N THR A 617 31.10 21.20 31.23
CA THR A 617 29.71 20.76 31.23
C THR A 617 29.69 19.30 30.79
N PRO A 618 29.03 18.38 31.53
CA PRO A 618 28.91 17.00 31.09
C PRO A 618 28.21 16.95 29.72
N PRO A 619 28.57 15.99 28.84
CA PRO A 619 27.90 15.84 27.56
C PRO A 619 26.39 15.63 27.78
N PRO A 620 25.52 16.14 26.89
CA PRO A 620 24.09 15.88 26.99
C PRO A 620 23.84 14.37 26.98
N PRO A 621 22.91 13.85 27.79
CA PRO A 621 22.59 12.43 27.79
C PRO A 621 22.11 12.01 26.40
N PRO A 622 22.43 10.78 25.94
CA PRO A 622 22.03 10.32 24.61
C PRO A 622 20.52 10.40 24.43
N THR A 623 20.10 10.87 23.26
CA THR A 623 18.67 10.96 22.91
C THR A 623 18.13 9.56 22.63
N ILE A 624 17.37 9.04 23.58
CA ILE A 624 16.72 7.74 23.50
C ILE A 624 15.39 7.88 22.73
N TYR A 625 15.13 6.97 21.81
CA TYR A 625 13.92 6.85 21.00
C TYR A 625 13.27 5.47 21.15
N PRO A 626 11.95 5.32 20.93
CA PRO A 626 11.33 4.00 20.83
C PRO A 626 11.86 3.25 19.60
N ASN A 627 12.21 1.97 19.75
CA ASN A 627 12.74 1.18 18.63
C ASN A 627 11.74 1.06 17.48
N HIS A 628 10.47 0.90 17.85
CA HIS A 628 9.36 0.69 16.92
C HIS A 628 8.18 1.58 17.31
N ILE A 629 7.46 2.08 16.30
CA ILE A 629 6.21 2.82 16.45
C ILE A 629 5.07 2.16 15.68
N ILE A 630 3.84 2.53 16.03
CA ILE A 630 2.63 2.16 15.29
C ILE A 630 2.37 3.20 14.19
N GLN A 631 2.37 2.79 12.93
CA GLN A 631 1.79 3.61 11.86
C GLN A 631 0.29 3.31 11.77
N LEU A 632 -0.51 4.25 12.22
CA LEU A 632 -1.96 4.14 12.21
C LEU A 632 -2.56 4.77 10.93
N LYS A 633 -3.51 4.08 10.32
CA LYS A 633 -4.50 4.65 9.40
C LYS A 633 -5.88 4.56 10.05
N CYS A 634 -6.61 5.66 10.09
CA CYS A 634 -7.92 5.74 10.73
C CYS A 634 -8.82 6.76 10.01
N PHE A 635 -10.03 6.96 10.52
CA PHE A 635 -11.05 7.83 9.95
C PHE A 635 -10.52 9.17 9.38
N TYR A 636 -11.03 9.60 8.22
CA TYR A 636 -10.46 10.69 7.42
C TYR A 636 -10.29 12.03 8.16
N LEU A 637 -11.20 12.38 9.09
CA LEU A 637 -11.05 13.58 9.94
C LEU A 637 -9.81 13.54 10.84
N TRP A 638 -9.32 12.33 11.13
CA TRP A 638 -8.17 12.09 12.01
C TRP A 638 -6.86 11.83 11.24
N GLN A 639 -6.97 11.28 10.03
CA GLN A 639 -5.85 10.79 9.24
C GLN A 639 -4.72 11.83 9.04
N MET A 640 -5.06 13.09 8.72
CA MET A 640 -4.06 14.14 8.43
C MET A 640 -3.09 14.34 9.60
N THR A 641 -3.61 14.56 10.79
CA THR A 641 -2.83 14.86 11.99
C THR A 641 -2.09 13.62 12.51
N VAL A 642 -2.65 12.42 12.32
CA VAL A 642 -2.00 11.14 12.63
C VAL A 642 -0.78 10.92 11.75
N GLU A 643 -0.88 11.17 10.44
CA GLU A 643 0.29 11.15 9.54
C GLU A 643 1.33 12.20 9.91
N GLU A 644 0.89 13.41 10.25
CA GLU A 644 1.76 14.52 10.63
C GLU A 644 2.49 14.31 11.96
N HIS A 645 1.83 13.71 12.94
CA HIS A 645 2.45 13.24 14.17
C HIS A 645 3.50 12.16 13.83
N THR A 646 3.12 11.17 13.02
CA THR A 646 3.98 10.04 12.63
C THR A 646 5.24 10.54 11.89
N LYS A 647 5.11 11.50 10.97
CA LYS A 647 6.23 12.17 10.28
C LYS A 647 7.17 12.86 11.28
N ARG A 648 6.65 13.55 12.29
CA ARG A 648 7.46 14.22 13.34
C ARG A 648 8.17 13.23 14.26
N VAL A 649 7.53 12.12 14.63
CA VAL A 649 8.16 11.03 15.41
C VAL A 649 9.27 10.35 14.61
N LEU A 650 9.05 10.00 13.34
CA LEU A 650 10.07 9.40 12.46
C LEU A 650 11.27 10.33 12.21
N ARG A 651 11.08 11.65 12.26
CA ARG A 651 12.16 12.66 12.23
C ARG A 651 12.88 12.82 13.58
N GLY A 652 12.45 12.14 14.64
CA GLY A 652 13.01 12.26 16.00
C GLY A 652 12.49 13.44 16.83
N ASP A 653 11.56 14.27 16.33
CA ASP A 653 10.99 15.39 17.09
C ASP A 653 9.75 14.97 17.88
N LEU A 654 10.00 14.20 18.94
CA LEU A 654 8.97 13.77 19.91
C LEU A 654 8.31 14.96 20.62
N GLY A 655 9.01 16.10 20.71
CA GLY A 655 8.52 17.32 21.34
C GLY A 655 7.42 17.98 20.51
N ALA A 656 7.65 18.19 19.20
CA ALA A 656 6.64 18.70 18.29
C ALA A 656 5.48 17.71 18.10
N ALA A 657 5.76 16.41 18.03
CA ALA A 657 4.73 15.38 17.93
C ALA A 657 3.72 15.43 19.10
N ASN A 658 4.22 15.60 20.34
CA ASN A 658 3.38 15.76 21.53
C ASN A 658 2.65 17.11 21.61
N ARG A 659 3.27 18.21 21.12
CA ARG A 659 2.59 19.52 21.04
C ARG A 659 1.41 19.49 20.07
N LEU A 660 1.58 18.83 18.92
CA LEU A 660 0.57 18.69 17.89
C LEU A 660 -0.64 17.85 18.36
N ASP A 661 -0.41 16.71 19.02
CA ASP A 661 -1.49 15.95 19.68
C ASP A 661 -2.30 16.84 20.64
N LYS A 662 -1.60 17.56 21.53
CA LYS A 662 -2.26 18.43 22.51
C LYS A 662 -3.08 19.54 21.86
N LYS A 663 -2.51 20.29 20.91
CA LYS A 663 -3.20 21.36 20.19
C LYS A 663 -4.47 20.86 19.51
N TRP A 664 -4.40 19.69 18.88
CA TRP A 664 -5.52 19.13 18.16
C TRP A 664 -6.60 18.56 19.09
N PHE A 665 -6.23 17.94 20.21
CA PHE A 665 -7.17 17.60 21.28
C PHE A 665 -7.90 18.84 21.81
N ASP A 666 -7.16 19.92 22.09
CA ASP A 666 -7.75 21.19 22.56
C ASP A 666 -8.72 21.79 21.51
N TYR A 667 -8.41 21.68 20.21
CA TYR A 667 -9.32 22.03 19.11
C TYR A 667 -10.58 21.17 19.07
N MET A 668 -10.46 19.83 19.14
CA MET A 668 -11.62 18.95 19.04
C MET A 668 -12.58 19.12 20.23
N VAL A 669 -12.05 19.22 21.45
CA VAL A 669 -12.85 19.52 22.65
C VAL A 669 -13.55 20.88 22.51
N ALA A 670 -12.87 21.90 22.00
CA ALA A 670 -13.47 23.21 21.79
C ALA A 670 -14.58 23.20 20.72
N ASN A 671 -14.42 22.38 19.67
CA ASN A 671 -15.42 22.21 18.61
C ASN A 671 -16.67 21.44 19.10
N GLU A 672 -16.48 20.37 19.87
CA GLU A 672 -17.58 19.63 20.52
C GLU A 672 -18.35 20.55 21.51
N GLU A 673 -17.64 21.29 22.36
CA GLU A 673 -18.22 22.32 23.23
C GLU A 673 -19.06 23.37 22.47
N ALA A 674 -18.67 23.71 21.24
CA ALA A 674 -19.34 24.71 20.42
C ALA A 674 -20.68 24.24 19.84
N GLY A 675 -20.89 22.92 19.73
CA GLY A 675 -22.16 22.30 19.35
C GLY A 675 -23.23 22.33 20.46
N ILE A 676 -22.80 22.36 21.73
CA ILE A 676 -23.72 22.33 22.88
C ILE A 676 -24.55 23.62 22.95
N ALA A 677 -25.88 23.49 22.84
CA ALA A 677 -26.83 24.60 22.95
C ALA A 677 -26.94 25.15 24.39
N GLY A 678 -27.50 26.36 24.53
CA GLY A 678 -27.76 27.00 25.83
C GLY A 678 -26.75 28.09 26.23
N ALA A 679 -26.79 28.50 27.50
CA ALA A 679 -25.99 29.61 28.02
C ALA A 679 -24.49 29.42 27.74
N GLY A 680 -23.83 30.47 27.27
CA GLY A 680 -22.40 30.45 26.93
C GLY A 680 -22.03 29.94 25.53
N ALA A 681 -22.99 29.51 24.69
CA ALA A 681 -22.70 29.00 23.34
C ALA A 681 -21.81 29.95 22.48
N ARG A 682 -22.02 31.28 22.56
CA ARG A 682 -21.18 32.28 21.87
C ARG A 682 -19.71 32.28 22.36
N ARG A 683 -19.48 31.96 23.64
CA ARG A 683 -18.12 31.83 24.22
C ARG A 683 -17.45 30.54 23.77
N ARG A 684 -18.19 29.42 23.73
CA ARG A 684 -17.69 28.12 23.27
C ARG A 684 -17.29 28.18 21.79
N ARG A 685 -18.15 28.72 20.91
CA ARG A 685 -17.83 28.97 19.48
C ARG A 685 -16.62 29.88 19.26
N ARG A 686 -16.42 30.91 20.08
CA ARG A 686 -15.20 31.75 20.01
C ARG A 686 -13.94 30.95 20.36
N ARG A 687 -13.99 30.10 21.38
CA ARG A 687 -12.87 29.25 21.78
C ARG A 687 -12.53 28.21 20.71
N ALA A 688 -13.53 27.65 20.03
CA ALA A 688 -13.33 26.76 18.88
C ALA A 688 -12.56 27.46 17.74
N ALA A 689 -13.01 28.64 17.31
CA ALA A 689 -12.34 29.43 16.26
C ALA A 689 -10.96 30.00 16.67
N GLU A 690 -10.66 30.05 17.97
CA GLU A 690 -9.33 30.37 18.49
C GLU A 690 -8.40 29.15 18.42
N ALA A 691 -8.86 28.00 18.88
CA ALA A 691 -8.12 26.73 18.78
C ALA A 691 -7.87 26.31 17.32
N GLU A 692 -8.83 26.55 16.42
CA GLU A 692 -8.69 26.30 14.97
C GLU A 692 -7.54 27.10 14.36
N ARG A 693 -7.38 28.38 14.74
CA ARG A 693 -6.27 29.22 14.27
C ARG A 693 -4.93 28.71 14.81
N ILE A 694 -4.84 28.43 16.11
CA ILE A 694 -3.63 27.91 16.76
C ILE A 694 -3.18 26.55 16.18
N TYR A 695 -4.13 25.74 15.71
CA TYR A 695 -3.87 24.49 14.99
C TYR A 695 -3.37 24.74 13.57
N ASN A 696 -3.97 25.68 12.83
CA ASN A 696 -3.62 25.99 11.44
C ASN A 696 -2.28 26.74 11.29
N GLU A 697 -1.84 27.48 12.32
CA GLU A 697 -0.60 28.29 12.30
C GLU A 697 0.70 27.46 12.37
N ASP A 698 0.66 26.20 12.82
CA ASP A 698 1.87 25.35 13.00
C ASP A 698 2.38 24.70 11.69
N ASP A 699 1.62 24.75 10.59
CA ASP A 699 2.02 24.21 9.28
C ASP A 699 3.15 25.03 8.61
N GLU A 700 3.37 26.28 9.02
CA GLU A 700 4.29 27.21 8.33
C GLU A 700 5.72 27.21 8.88
N TYR A 701 6.05 26.41 9.91
CA TYR A 701 7.35 26.46 10.61
C TYR A 701 8.18 25.15 10.49
N GLU A 702 8.79 24.91 9.32
CA GLU A 702 9.94 23.97 9.23
C GLU A 702 11.21 24.66 9.77
N PRO A 703 11.95 24.07 10.73
CA PRO A 703 13.16 24.69 11.32
C PRO A 703 14.39 24.77 10.40
N TYR A 704 14.34 24.19 9.20
CA TYR A 704 15.47 24.15 8.27
C TYR A 704 15.11 24.85 6.96
N GLY A 705 15.61 26.08 6.82
CA GLY A 705 15.37 26.89 5.63
C GLY A 705 16.08 26.35 4.39
N LEU A 706 15.35 25.60 3.56
CA LEU A 706 15.60 25.53 2.12
C LEU A 706 14.30 25.91 1.39
N GLY A 707 14.29 27.09 0.77
CA GLY A 707 13.07 27.66 0.21
C GLY A 707 12.50 26.82 -0.95
N SER A 708 11.26 26.32 -0.77
CA SER A 708 10.47 25.73 -1.86
C SER A 708 9.11 26.42 -1.94
N MET A 709 8.92 27.21 -3.00
CA MET A 709 7.73 28.02 -3.29
C MET A 709 6.53 27.18 -3.77
N PHE A 710 6.07 26.22 -2.96
CA PHE A 710 4.85 25.44 -3.23
C PHE A 710 3.98 25.18 -1.99
N GLY A 711 3.69 26.25 -1.24
CA GLY A 711 2.64 26.22 -0.21
C GLY A 711 1.26 25.96 -0.83
N ARG A 712 0.78 24.71 -0.75
CA ARG A 712 -0.62 24.39 -1.04
C ARG A 712 -1.51 25.02 0.04
N ARG A 713 -2.01 26.22 -0.24
CA ARG A 713 -3.05 26.87 0.57
C ARG A 713 -4.17 25.87 0.85
N ARG A 714 -4.50 25.63 2.13
CA ARG A 714 -5.67 24.83 2.53
C ARG A 714 -6.91 25.47 1.88
N ALA A 715 -7.47 24.81 0.87
CA ALA A 715 -8.68 25.29 0.20
C ALA A 715 -9.85 25.18 1.17
N ARG A 716 -10.62 26.26 1.32
CA ARG A 716 -11.87 26.28 2.11
C ARG A 716 -12.91 25.39 1.43
N SER A 717 -12.93 24.10 1.75
CA SER A 717 -14.10 23.26 1.50
C SER A 717 -15.11 23.49 2.63
N GLY A 718 -16.09 24.35 2.39
CA GLY A 718 -17.15 24.68 3.33
C GLY A 718 -18.19 23.56 3.47
N GLY A 719 -17.83 22.47 4.15
CA GLY A 719 -18.75 21.42 4.56
C GLY A 719 -19.29 21.67 5.97
N SER A 720 -20.38 22.44 6.10
CA SER A 720 -21.06 22.66 7.38
C SER A 720 -21.78 21.38 7.82
N CYS A 721 -21.09 20.51 8.57
CA CYS A 721 -21.69 19.32 9.14
C CYS A 721 -22.49 19.68 10.42
N THR A 722 -23.79 19.94 10.27
CA THR A 722 -24.74 19.87 11.38
C THR A 722 -24.95 18.40 11.73
N VAL A 723 -24.61 18.04 12.98
CA VAL A 723 -24.99 16.74 13.55
C VAL A 723 -26.52 16.65 13.61
N MET A 724 -27.09 15.60 13.03
CA MET A 724 -28.40 15.03 13.35
C MET A 724 -28.22 13.53 13.57
#